data_AF-A0A8S1S979-F1
#
_entry.id   AF-A0A8S1S979-F1
#
_cell.length_a   1.000
_cell.length_b   1.000
_cell.length_c   1.000
_cell.angle_alpha   90.00
_cell.angle_beta   90.00
_cell.angle_gamma   90.00
#
_symmetry.space_group_name_H-M   'P 1'
#
loop_
_entity.id
_entity.type
_entity.pdbx_description
1 polymer ?
#
loop_
_entity_poly.entity_id
_entity_poly.type
_entity_poly.pdbx_seq_one_letter_code
_entity_poly.pdbx_strand_id
1 'polypeptide(L)'
;MNLINNFCKNHSNVSFCGVLRARPNFKFPTKVCIECIQQFNIPQDQVLEKENLVEKLFQKSSQHNLVEKIGQTECKQIFIEFLDKLDAIQEQIALLISKMREYINMISKTCKMEDERFLKLNQYNQNLLECSPLELDFLIRFLDGNIFEEWIQTKQQAISQTKKVIHTIERQTLNIGKINHLLELISKNLGFKESQRSIRENQFKNDNINDGEIIRKYQYKEFQENEVVLNNLEQIKYLNFRESPELYGQNFKQWNIYWKQEQVGGGVCNQQGQKDGKWIDISNNFWDGKNAFEVGHYDKDTRIGHWKFIFRNQIIGGGLYEGQGLKTGRWIELSDGFHEKSQIIFSGQYENGNKVGKWDIEYRFNDIMPFQQIGGGIYEYGKANIKKGKWVELNDRFQEYSQVTYKGEYHQNKKIGNWEIWYKDYNSQIDQKIGGGEYDQQVGGMKIGKWIELSDRFSCDSQVTYIGEYKGSNKVGKWDTYFRYNYSTPLQKIAGGYYDQGSNGIKIGKWIELSERFWKDQQVISIGEYNNGQKVGRWDIKYEGNQIGGGIYKEGDADIKNGEWIELSEDFETCSQVTYVGKYQNGKKIGRWDIWFTDYISKNKQLIGGGSYDIEFGGIKIGKWVALCDNFRYDSQVTYCGEYKHGKKVNKWDILYKDYGMINFQELGGGQYDGEGNGLKTGSWVELSEEFNNDSQVYFSGEYKNGYKVGRWDIWYRDDRTKLNNQIGGGTYDEIGNGFKIGQWIEQGNKYSRDSQIIIYGEYKFGKRYGKQIIQHQGNQIGGGMFDEEANGFKIGQWIEIAKYFNNLSQIIYKGEYENGNKVGEWVEVNLSKLEKIQESHQEH
;
A
#
# COMPACT_ATOMS: atom_id res chain seq x y z
N MET A 1 42.05 -15.50 8.35
CA MET A 1 40.79 -14.81 8.70
C MET A 1 39.57 -15.41 8.01
N ASN A 2 39.30 -15.23 6.71
CA ASN A 2 38.06 -15.76 6.09
C ASN A 2 37.89 -17.29 6.27
N LEU A 3 38.97 -18.07 6.13
CA LEU A 3 38.99 -19.49 6.50
C LEU A 3 38.56 -19.71 7.96
N ILE A 4 39.23 -19.07 8.93
CA ILE A 4 38.91 -19.17 10.37
C ILE A 4 37.46 -18.77 10.66
N ASN A 5 36.94 -17.69 10.06
CA ASN A 5 35.56 -17.26 10.24
C ASN A 5 34.55 -18.28 9.67
N ASN A 6 34.83 -18.86 8.51
CA ASN A 6 33.96 -19.88 7.92
C ASN A 6 34.09 -21.23 8.65
N PHE A 7 35.25 -21.54 9.22
CA PHE A 7 35.46 -22.75 10.03
C PHE A 7 34.78 -22.63 11.41
N CYS A 8 34.96 -21.50 12.10
CA CYS A 8 34.34 -21.24 13.39
C CYS A 8 32.80 -21.17 13.30
N LYS A 9 32.23 -20.76 12.16
CA LYS A 9 30.77 -20.87 11.88
C LYS A 9 30.27 -22.32 11.84
N ASN A 10 31.13 -23.27 11.47
CA ASN A 10 30.79 -24.70 11.46
C ASN A 10 30.91 -25.34 12.86
N HIS A 11 31.61 -24.69 13.80
CA HIS A 11 31.73 -25.11 15.21
C HIS A 11 30.59 -24.53 16.07
N SER A 12 29.35 -24.59 15.57
CA SER A 12 28.16 -23.90 16.12
C SER A 12 27.72 -24.32 17.52
N ASN A 13 28.39 -25.29 18.14
CA ASN A 13 28.03 -25.90 19.41
C ASN A 13 29.13 -25.72 20.49
N VAL A 14 30.19 -24.93 20.24
CA VAL A 14 31.32 -24.77 21.17
C VAL A 14 31.34 -23.38 21.82
N SER A 15 31.60 -23.36 23.13
CA SER A 15 31.75 -22.16 23.94
C SER A 15 32.81 -21.19 23.39
N PHE A 16 32.47 -19.90 23.38
CA PHE A 16 33.37 -18.82 23.00
C PHE A 16 34.58 -18.70 23.95
N CYS A 17 35.79 -18.90 23.42
CA CYS A 17 37.01 -19.04 24.21
C CYS A 17 37.82 -17.72 24.29
N GLY A 18 37.83 -16.91 23.23
CA GLY A 18 38.52 -15.62 23.25
C GLY A 18 38.45 -14.80 21.96
N VAL A 19 39.08 -13.63 21.99
CA VAL A 19 39.20 -12.70 20.85
C VAL A 19 40.62 -12.71 20.31
N LEU A 20 40.79 -13.02 19.03
CA LEU A 20 42.07 -12.85 18.33
C LEU A 20 42.37 -11.36 18.13
N ARG A 21 43.54 -10.91 18.61
CA ARG A 21 43.99 -9.51 18.48
C ARG A 21 44.29 -9.17 17.02
N ALA A 22 43.90 -7.98 16.59
CA ALA A 22 44.25 -7.49 15.27
C ALA A 22 45.76 -7.22 15.16
N ARG A 23 46.39 -7.67 14.06
CA ARG A 23 47.74 -7.26 13.65
C ARG A 23 47.63 -6.07 12.67
N PRO A 24 48.69 -5.26 12.43
CA PRO A 24 48.62 -4.05 11.60
C PRO A 24 48.00 -4.21 10.20
N ASN A 25 48.09 -5.40 9.60
CA ASN A 25 47.54 -5.67 8.26
C ASN A 25 46.07 -6.15 8.26
N PHE A 26 45.37 -6.14 9.41
CA PHE A 26 43.99 -6.61 9.54
C PHE A 26 43.09 -5.58 10.23
N LYS A 27 41.98 -5.20 9.59
CA LYS A 27 41.12 -4.09 10.05
C LYS A 27 40.31 -4.37 11.33
N PHE A 28 40.06 -5.63 11.69
CA PHE A 28 39.17 -5.99 12.81
C PHE A 28 39.66 -7.23 13.60
N PRO A 29 39.43 -7.29 14.92
CA PRO A 29 39.60 -8.50 15.73
C PRO A 29 38.45 -9.50 15.47
N THR A 30 38.64 -10.76 15.89
CA THR A 30 37.71 -11.87 15.56
C THR A 30 37.53 -12.84 16.74
N LYS A 31 36.31 -13.36 16.93
CA LYS A 31 36.01 -14.41 17.94
C LYS A 31 36.60 -15.76 17.54
N VAL A 32 37.14 -16.52 18.49
CA VAL A 32 37.67 -17.89 18.28
C VAL A 32 37.20 -18.88 19.36
N CYS A 33 36.95 -20.12 18.95
CA CYS A 33 36.77 -21.30 19.81
C CYS A 33 38.09 -22.06 19.98
N ILE A 34 38.15 -22.98 20.95
CA ILE A 34 39.38 -23.71 21.31
C ILE A 34 39.92 -24.59 20.18
N GLU A 35 39.04 -25.20 19.38
CA GLU A 35 39.41 -26.01 18.23
C GLU A 35 40.00 -25.14 17.12
N CYS A 36 39.47 -23.93 16.88
CA CYS A 36 40.09 -23.00 15.93
C CYS A 36 41.45 -22.50 16.41
N ILE A 37 41.68 -22.37 17.72
CA ILE A 37 43.00 -22.03 18.27
C ILE A 37 43.99 -23.18 17.98
N GLN A 38 43.62 -24.42 18.30
CA GLN A 38 44.45 -25.61 18.08
C GLN A 38 44.69 -25.90 16.58
N GLN A 39 43.63 -25.95 15.78
CA GLN A 39 43.68 -26.37 14.37
C GLN A 39 44.38 -25.36 13.46
N PHE A 40 44.26 -24.06 13.72
CA PHE A 40 45.02 -23.03 13.00
C PHE A 40 46.34 -22.67 13.71
N ASN A 41 46.73 -23.44 14.73
CA ASN A 41 47.96 -23.32 15.51
C ASN A 41 48.21 -21.86 15.98
N ILE A 42 47.14 -21.23 16.48
CA ILE A 42 47.11 -19.82 16.86
C ILE A 42 47.92 -19.62 18.15
N PRO A 43 48.97 -18.79 18.15
CA PRO A 43 49.74 -18.51 19.36
C PRO A 43 48.87 -17.89 20.46
N GLN A 44 48.93 -18.45 21.68
CA GLN A 44 48.03 -18.08 22.78
C GLN A 44 48.20 -16.61 23.22
N ASP A 45 49.39 -16.03 23.06
CA ASP A 45 49.67 -14.61 23.30
C ASP A 45 48.87 -13.65 22.38
N GLN A 46 48.40 -14.13 21.23
CA GLN A 46 47.61 -13.38 20.25
C GLN A 46 46.11 -13.53 20.48
N VAL A 47 45.70 -14.50 21.30
CA VAL A 47 44.34 -14.59 21.83
C VAL A 47 44.24 -13.66 23.05
N LEU A 48 43.04 -13.14 23.27
CA LEU A 48 42.64 -12.54 24.53
C LEU A 48 41.44 -13.35 25.04
N GLU A 49 41.71 -14.26 25.97
CA GLU A 49 40.74 -15.20 26.55
C GLU A 49 39.56 -14.45 27.19
N LYS A 50 38.39 -15.09 27.25
CA LYS A 50 37.12 -14.50 27.71
C LYS A 50 37.26 -13.78 29.07
N GLU A 51 37.94 -14.42 30.02
CA GLU A 51 38.17 -13.96 31.39
C GLU A 51 39.15 -12.78 31.41
N ASN A 52 40.26 -12.92 30.67
CA ASN A 52 41.33 -11.92 30.53
C ASN A 52 40.85 -10.65 29.80
N LEU A 53 39.84 -10.73 28.93
CA LEU A 53 39.19 -9.59 28.30
C LEU A 53 38.38 -8.78 29.32
N VAL A 54 37.53 -9.44 30.12
CA VAL A 54 36.70 -8.77 31.13
C VAL A 54 37.57 -8.06 32.16
N GLU A 55 38.62 -8.73 32.66
CA GLU A 55 39.54 -8.15 33.64
C GLU A 55 40.23 -6.88 33.10
N LYS A 56 40.75 -6.91 31.87
CA LYS A 56 41.43 -5.74 31.28
C LYS A 56 40.47 -4.58 30.97
N LEU A 57 39.20 -4.85 30.70
CA LEU A 57 38.17 -3.80 30.57
C LEU A 57 37.90 -3.11 31.91
N PHE A 58 37.79 -3.85 33.01
CA PHE A 58 37.65 -3.27 34.36
C PHE A 58 38.90 -2.50 34.81
N GLN A 59 40.11 -3.00 34.51
CA GLN A 59 41.36 -2.27 34.75
C GLN A 59 41.40 -0.94 33.98
N LYS A 60 41.06 -0.95 32.68
CA LYS A 60 40.95 0.26 31.83
C LYS A 60 39.88 1.24 32.33
N SER A 61 38.73 0.75 32.77
CA SER A 61 37.65 1.58 33.33
C SER A 61 38.10 2.31 34.61
N SER A 62 38.81 1.58 35.48
CA SER A 62 39.39 2.12 36.72
C SER A 62 40.48 3.17 36.44
N GLN A 63 41.33 2.96 35.42
CA GLN A 63 42.35 3.94 34.97
C GLN A 63 41.77 5.26 34.45
N HIS A 64 40.46 5.33 34.18
CA HIS A 64 39.78 6.51 33.66
C HIS A 64 38.73 7.09 34.63
N ASN A 65 38.70 6.64 35.90
CA ASN A 65 37.72 7.05 36.92
C ASN A 65 36.23 6.93 36.49
N LEU A 66 35.91 6.03 35.56
CA LEU A 66 34.56 5.91 34.98
C LEU A 66 33.53 5.23 35.92
N VAL A 67 33.98 4.70 37.06
CA VAL A 67 33.12 4.02 38.06
C VAL A 67 33.56 4.39 39.48
N GLU A 68 33.02 5.48 40.02
CA GLU A 68 32.97 5.66 41.47
C GLU A 68 31.75 4.95 42.08
N LYS A 69 31.94 4.35 43.25
CA LYS A 69 30.90 4.02 44.26
C LYS A 69 29.77 3.04 43.90
N ILE A 70 29.78 2.37 42.76
CA ILE A 70 29.10 1.07 42.61
C ILE A 70 30.16 -0.04 42.71
N GLY A 71 29.89 -1.08 43.49
CA GLY A 71 30.87 -2.12 43.82
C GLY A 71 31.43 -2.80 42.58
N GLN A 72 32.72 -2.61 42.28
CA GLN A 72 33.33 -3.18 41.08
C GLN A 72 33.22 -4.71 41.04
N THR A 73 33.34 -5.37 42.21
CA THR A 73 33.10 -6.80 42.40
C THR A 73 31.68 -7.22 42.04
N GLU A 74 30.69 -6.41 42.41
CA GLU A 74 29.26 -6.68 42.24
C GLU A 74 28.85 -6.49 40.77
N CYS A 75 29.32 -5.42 40.11
CA CYS A 75 29.20 -5.27 38.66
C CYS A 75 29.94 -6.36 37.87
N LYS A 76 31.13 -6.80 38.31
CA LYS A 76 31.86 -7.92 37.69
C LYS A 76 31.09 -9.23 37.84
N GLN A 77 30.53 -9.49 39.02
CA GLN A 77 29.71 -10.68 39.31
C GLN A 77 28.42 -10.71 38.48
N ILE A 78 27.68 -9.60 38.43
CA ILE A 78 26.47 -9.46 37.61
C ILE A 78 26.79 -9.68 36.12
N PHE A 79 27.94 -9.19 35.63
CA PHE A 79 28.36 -9.38 34.24
C PHE A 79 28.80 -10.83 33.94
N ILE A 80 29.43 -11.53 34.89
CA ILE A 80 29.75 -12.96 34.77
C ILE A 80 28.47 -13.79 34.73
N GLU A 81 27.58 -13.63 35.71
CA GLU A 81 26.28 -14.31 35.73
C GLU A 81 25.43 -14.02 34.50
N PHE A 82 25.56 -12.82 33.93
CA PHE A 82 24.90 -12.47 32.68
C PHE A 82 25.45 -13.28 31.50
N LEU A 83 26.77 -13.41 31.37
CA LEU A 83 27.39 -14.25 30.34
C LEU A 83 27.01 -15.72 30.51
N ASP A 84 27.02 -16.24 31.73
CA ASP A 84 26.66 -17.64 32.01
C ASP A 84 25.19 -17.93 31.67
N LYS A 85 24.27 -17.01 32.00
CA LYS A 85 22.85 -17.10 31.60
C LYS A 85 22.68 -16.99 30.08
N LEU A 86 23.50 -16.21 29.39
CA LEU A 86 23.46 -16.03 27.93
C LEU A 86 24.05 -17.23 27.18
N ASP A 87 25.09 -17.88 27.71
CA ASP A 87 25.64 -19.12 27.18
C ASP A 87 24.65 -20.29 27.40
N ALA A 88 24.03 -20.41 28.58
CA ALA A 88 22.98 -21.40 28.85
C ALA A 88 21.72 -21.26 27.96
N ILE A 89 21.36 -20.03 27.55
CA ILE A 89 20.29 -19.79 26.57
C ILE A 89 20.71 -20.24 25.16
N GLN A 90 21.97 -20.07 24.77
CA GLN A 90 22.49 -20.55 23.49
C GLN A 90 22.47 -22.09 23.42
N GLU A 91 22.86 -22.79 24.49
CA GLU A 91 22.77 -24.26 24.57
C GLU A 91 21.32 -24.76 24.41
N GLN A 92 20.36 -24.12 25.08
CA GLN A 92 18.94 -24.46 24.93
C GLN A 92 18.42 -24.24 23.51
N ILE A 93 18.84 -23.16 22.83
CA ILE A 93 18.47 -22.90 21.44
C ILE A 93 19.13 -23.92 20.49
N ALA A 94 20.39 -24.29 20.70
CA ALA A 94 21.06 -25.33 19.92
C ALA A 94 20.37 -26.70 20.06
N LEU A 95 19.97 -27.07 21.28
CA LEU A 95 19.21 -28.30 21.55
C LEU A 95 17.82 -28.30 20.87
N LEU A 96 17.12 -27.16 20.88
CA LEU A 96 15.83 -27.01 20.18
C LEU A 96 15.99 -27.12 18.65
N ILE A 97 17.06 -26.55 18.09
CA ILE A 97 17.39 -26.67 16.66
C ILE A 97 17.74 -28.12 16.29
N SER A 98 18.46 -28.87 17.14
CA SER A 98 18.71 -30.31 16.92
C SER A 98 17.40 -31.09 16.81
N LYS A 99 16.52 -30.95 17.81
CA LYS A 99 15.20 -31.60 17.82
C LYS A 99 14.34 -31.22 16.61
N MET A 100 14.41 -29.96 16.16
CA MET A 100 13.72 -29.53 14.94
C MET A 100 14.28 -30.23 13.69
N ARG A 101 15.60 -30.40 13.57
CA ARG A 101 16.24 -31.16 12.48
C ARG A 101 15.86 -32.65 12.54
N GLU A 102 15.80 -33.25 13.72
CA GLU A 102 15.36 -34.63 13.94
C GLU A 102 13.90 -34.84 13.43
N TYR A 103 12.97 -33.96 13.81
CA TYR A 103 11.59 -34.03 13.32
C TYR A 103 11.48 -33.81 11.80
N ILE A 104 12.22 -32.85 11.24
CA ILE A 104 12.25 -32.60 9.77
C ILE A 104 12.78 -33.84 9.04
N ASN A 105 13.85 -34.47 9.53
CA ASN A 105 14.42 -35.68 8.94
C ASN A 105 13.47 -36.87 9.04
N MET A 106 12.76 -37.03 10.18
CA MET A 106 11.75 -38.06 10.37
C MET A 106 10.58 -37.89 9.39
N ILE A 107 10.03 -36.67 9.25
CA ILE A 107 8.96 -36.36 8.30
C ILE A 107 9.44 -36.62 6.86
N SER A 108 10.63 -36.13 6.49
CA SER A 108 11.19 -36.29 5.14
C SER A 108 11.41 -37.76 4.77
N LYS A 109 11.95 -38.56 5.69
CA LYS A 109 12.12 -40.01 5.49
C LYS A 109 10.77 -40.72 5.33
N THR A 110 9.78 -40.38 6.17
CA THR A 110 8.45 -41.00 6.12
C THR A 110 7.72 -40.64 4.82
N CYS A 111 7.75 -39.37 4.41
CA CYS A 111 7.19 -38.98 3.10
C CYS A 111 7.85 -39.76 1.96
N LYS A 112 9.19 -39.77 1.85
CA LYS A 112 9.89 -40.49 0.78
C LYS A 112 9.56 -41.98 0.73
N MET A 113 9.49 -42.66 1.88
CA MET A 113 9.14 -44.08 1.93
C MET A 113 7.72 -44.37 1.42
N GLU A 114 6.74 -43.52 1.74
CA GLU A 114 5.37 -43.69 1.24
C GLU A 114 5.19 -43.18 -0.19
N ASP A 115 5.90 -42.12 -0.61
CA ASP A 115 5.96 -41.65 -2.00
C ASP A 115 6.55 -42.75 -2.91
N GLU A 116 7.62 -43.41 -2.48
CA GLU A 116 8.22 -44.57 -3.19
C GLU A 116 7.28 -45.79 -3.23
N ARG A 117 6.48 -46.03 -2.18
CA ARG A 117 5.45 -47.09 -2.17
C ARG A 117 4.30 -46.77 -3.13
N PHE A 118 3.81 -45.53 -3.12
CA PHE A 118 2.74 -45.06 -4.00
C PHE A 118 3.18 -45.07 -5.47
N LEU A 119 4.41 -44.64 -5.76
CA LEU A 119 4.99 -44.72 -7.11
C LEU A 119 5.13 -46.17 -7.60
N LYS A 120 5.52 -47.11 -6.74
CA LYS A 120 5.54 -48.55 -7.07
C LYS A 120 4.14 -49.09 -7.36
N LEU A 121 3.15 -48.83 -6.49
CA LEU A 121 1.75 -49.20 -6.76
C LEU A 121 1.27 -48.69 -8.11
N ASN A 122 1.58 -47.43 -8.43
CA ASN A 122 1.14 -46.83 -9.68
C ASN A 122 1.91 -47.34 -10.93
N GLN A 123 3.07 -47.98 -10.75
CA GLN A 123 3.81 -48.67 -11.81
C GLN A 123 3.26 -50.08 -12.10
N TYR A 124 2.70 -50.78 -11.10
CA TYR A 124 2.09 -52.11 -11.28
C TYR A 124 0.63 -52.08 -11.81
N ASN A 125 0.00 -50.91 -11.87
CA ASN A 125 -1.40 -50.69 -12.28
C ASN A 125 -1.77 -51.11 -13.73
N GLN A 126 -0.89 -51.75 -14.50
CA GLN A 126 -1.22 -52.26 -15.84
C GLN A 126 -1.80 -53.69 -15.85
N ASN A 127 -1.56 -54.51 -14.83
CA ASN A 127 -2.27 -55.80 -14.69
C ASN A 127 -2.38 -56.27 -13.22
N LEU A 128 -3.54 -56.03 -12.60
CA LEU A 128 -3.82 -56.45 -11.21
C LEU A 128 -3.73 -57.97 -10.97
N LEU A 129 -3.76 -58.78 -12.03
CA LEU A 129 -3.60 -60.23 -11.97
C LEU A 129 -2.15 -60.69 -11.74
N GLU A 130 -1.17 -59.79 -11.85
CA GLU A 130 0.26 -60.09 -11.68
C GLU A 130 0.82 -59.64 -10.31
N CYS A 131 0.03 -58.93 -9.50
CA CYS A 131 0.42 -58.52 -8.15
C CYS A 131 0.59 -59.74 -7.22
N SER A 132 1.65 -59.75 -6.41
CA SER A 132 1.85 -60.81 -5.42
C SER A 132 0.80 -60.74 -4.29
N PRO A 133 0.57 -61.84 -3.54
CA PRO A 133 -0.38 -61.83 -2.42
C PRO A 133 -0.09 -60.77 -1.33
N LEU A 134 1.17 -60.36 -1.16
CA LEU A 134 1.56 -59.28 -0.24
C LEU A 134 1.21 -57.89 -0.78
N GLU A 135 1.30 -57.69 -2.09
CA GLU A 135 0.92 -56.43 -2.75
C GLU A 135 -0.60 -56.30 -2.85
N LEU A 136 -1.31 -57.42 -3.04
CA LEU A 136 -2.77 -57.47 -2.94
C LEU A 136 -3.27 -57.23 -1.51
N ASP A 137 -2.66 -57.83 -0.49
CA ASP A 137 -2.96 -57.52 0.93
C ASP A 137 -2.70 -56.04 1.26
N PHE A 138 -1.61 -55.45 0.74
CA PHE A 138 -1.35 -54.02 0.90
C PHE A 138 -2.36 -53.13 0.16
N LEU A 139 -2.73 -53.46 -1.08
CA LEU A 139 -3.77 -52.77 -1.85
C LEU A 139 -5.13 -52.85 -1.16
N ILE A 140 -5.53 -54.01 -0.69
CA ILE A 140 -6.79 -54.22 0.04
C ILE A 140 -6.79 -53.37 1.33
N ARG A 141 -5.72 -53.38 2.12
CA ARG A 141 -5.63 -52.52 3.32
C ARG A 141 -5.53 -51.01 3.02
N PHE A 142 -5.12 -50.63 1.81
CA PHE A 142 -5.09 -49.24 1.35
C PHE A 142 -6.46 -48.76 0.84
N LEU A 143 -7.29 -49.68 0.32
CA LEU A 143 -8.63 -49.40 -0.21
C LEU A 143 -9.73 -49.54 0.86
N ASP A 144 -9.68 -50.58 1.69
CA ASP A 144 -10.67 -50.90 2.72
C ASP A 144 -10.28 -50.37 4.12
N GLY A 145 -9.07 -49.82 4.29
CA GLY A 145 -8.44 -49.63 5.61
C GLY A 145 -7.92 -48.22 5.91
N ASN A 146 -7.84 -47.92 7.21
CA ASN A 146 -7.48 -46.61 7.77
C ASN A 146 -6.03 -46.13 7.48
N ILE A 147 -5.22 -46.86 6.70
CA ILE A 147 -3.79 -46.57 6.50
C ILE A 147 -3.56 -45.12 6.02
N PHE A 148 -4.41 -44.62 5.13
CA PHE A 148 -4.33 -43.23 4.65
C PHE A 148 -4.68 -42.20 5.74
N GLU A 149 -5.66 -42.51 6.61
CA GLU A 149 -5.99 -41.66 7.75
C GLU A 149 -4.91 -41.71 8.84
N GLU A 150 -4.36 -42.88 9.17
CA GLU A 150 -3.25 -43.05 10.11
C GLU A 150 -2.00 -42.30 9.64
N TRP A 151 -1.71 -42.32 8.33
CA TRP A 151 -0.65 -41.50 7.72
C TRP A 151 -0.93 -40.00 7.84
N ILE A 152 -2.15 -39.55 7.54
CA ILE A 152 -2.56 -38.15 7.72
C ILE A 152 -2.45 -37.73 9.20
N GLN A 153 -2.93 -38.53 10.14
CA GLN A 153 -2.84 -38.28 11.58
C GLN A 153 -1.39 -38.20 12.05
N THR A 154 -0.53 -39.14 11.63
CA THR A 154 0.92 -39.14 11.93
C THR A 154 1.59 -37.87 11.40
N LYS A 155 1.26 -37.46 10.17
CA LYS A 155 1.77 -36.24 9.53
C LYS A 155 1.30 -34.98 10.25
N GLN A 156 0.02 -34.91 10.63
CA GLN A 156 -0.54 -33.82 11.44
C GLN A 156 0.09 -33.75 12.84
N GLN A 157 0.32 -34.89 13.49
CA GLN A 157 0.97 -34.97 14.80
C GLN A 157 2.42 -34.45 14.73
N ALA A 158 3.19 -34.86 13.71
CA ALA A 158 4.57 -34.40 13.51
C ALA A 158 4.65 -32.88 13.20
N ILE A 159 3.71 -32.35 12.40
CA ILE A 159 3.56 -30.91 12.16
C ILE A 159 3.20 -30.17 13.46
N SER A 160 2.31 -30.74 14.28
CA SER A 160 1.90 -30.18 15.57
C SER A 160 3.06 -30.09 16.57
N GLN A 161 3.90 -31.13 16.68
CA GLN A 161 5.10 -31.08 17.52
C GLN A 161 6.13 -30.07 16.99
N THR A 162 6.34 -30.00 15.67
CA THR A 162 7.23 -29.00 15.05
C THR A 162 6.78 -27.57 15.37
N LYS A 163 5.48 -27.27 15.28
CA LYS A 163 4.92 -25.96 15.66
C LYS A 163 5.18 -25.60 17.13
N LYS A 164 5.11 -26.57 18.06
CA LYS A 164 5.45 -26.32 19.48
C LYS A 164 6.93 -26.01 19.69
N VAL A 165 7.83 -26.65 18.95
CA VAL A 165 9.27 -26.34 18.99
C VAL A 165 9.52 -24.93 18.47
N ILE A 166 8.94 -24.54 17.33
CA ILE A 166 9.04 -23.19 16.77
C ILE A 166 8.54 -22.14 17.79
N HIS A 167 7.36 -22.33 18.38
CA HIS A 167 6.84 -21.39 19.38
C HIS A 167 7.67 -21.31 20.67
N THR A 168 8.40 -22.38 21.01
CA THR A 168 9.36 -22.37 22.12
C THR A 168 10.60 -21.54 21.77
N ILE A 169 11.09 -21.62 20.54
CA ILE A 169 12.21 -20.80 20.04
C ILE A 169 11.80 -19.33 19.98
N GLU A 170 10.64 -18.99 19.41
CA GLU A 170 10.08 -17.62 19.38
C GLU A 170 10.07 -16.98 20.77
N ARG A 171 9.60 -17.72 21.78
CA ARG A 171 9.52 -17.26 23.17
C ARG A 171 10.90 -16.99 23.80
N GLN A 172 11.91 -17.78 23.46
CA GLN A 172 13.28 -17.53 23.95
C GLN A 172 13.96 -16.38 23.21
N THR A 173 13.74 -16.21 21.91
CA THR A 173 14.20 -15.04 21.15
C THR A 173 13.61 -13.74 21.73
N LEU A 174 12.34 -13.75 22.14
CA LEU A 174 11.71 -12.62 22.83
C LEU A 174 12.40 -12.27 24.16
N ASN A 175 12.90 -13.27 24.90
CA ASN A 175 13.63 -13.05 26.15
C ASN A 175 15.03 -12.46 25.90
N ILE A 176 15.71 -12.86 24.82
CA ILE A 176 16.98 -12.23 24.37
C ILE A 176 16.74 -10.75 24.00
N GLY A 177 15.61 -10.43 23.36
CA GLY A 177 15.23 -9.04 23.07
C GLY A 177 15.11 -8.17 24.32
N LYS A 178 14.44 -8.66 25.37
CA LYS A 178 14.32 -7.97 26.67
C LYS A 178 15.68 -7.78 27.36
N ILE A 179 16.57 -8.77 27.25
CA ILE A 179 17.95 -8.71 27.74
C ILE A 179 18.73 -7.57 27.05
N ASN A 180 18.65 -7.46 25.73
CA ASN A 180 19.35 -6.40 24.99
C ASN A 180 18.81 -5.00 25.33
N HIS A 181 17.50 -4.87 25.56
CA HIS A 181 16.91 -3.60 26.00
C HIS A 181 17.33 -3.18 27.42
N LEU A 182 17.58 -4.14 28.32
CA LEU A 182 18.18 -3.85 29.63
C LEU A 182 19.61 -3.28 29.51
N LEU A 183 20.40 -3.75 28.54
CA LEU A 183 21.73 -3.21 28.27
C LEU A 183 21.67 -1.76 27.70
N GLU A 184 20.67 -1.43 26.88
CA GLU A 184 20.40 -0.04 26.45
C GLU A 184 20.02 0.89 27.61
N LEU A 185 19.20 0.42 28.55
CA LEU A 185 18.82 1.21 29.72
C LEU A 185 20.02 1.49 30.64
N ILE A 186 20.96 0.55 30.73
CA ILE A 186 22.22 0.74 31.46
C ILE A 186 23.13 1.76 30.74
N SER A 187 23.19 1.76 29.40
CA SER A 187 24.03 2.73 28.67
C SER A 187 23.45 4.16 28.65
N LYS A 188 22.12 4.31 28.55
CA LYS A 188 21.46 5.64 28.54
C LYS A 188 21.64 6.44 29.83
N ASN A 189 21.74 5.78 30.98
CA ASN A 189 21.89 6.45 32.28
C ASN A 189 23.27 7.12 32.48
N LEU A 190 24.19 7.03 31.53
CA LEU A 190 25.48 7.74 31.55
C LEU A 190 25.42 9.16 30.95
N GLY A 191 24.34 9.51 30.23
CA GLY A 191 23.78 10.86 30.03
C GLY A 191 24.57 11.94 29.26
N PHE A 192 23.87 12.85 28.57
CA PHE A 192 24.31 14.26 28.37
C PHE A 192 23.23 15.22 27.81
N LYS A 193 23.12 16.39 28.46
CA LYS A 193 22.70 17.74 27.96
C LYS A 193 21.23 18.15 27.72
N GLU A 194 20.99 19.42 28.08
CA GLU A 194 19.82 20.30 27.81
C GLU A 194 20.28 21.61 27.10
N SER A 195 19.31 22.50 26.78
CA SER A 195 19.43 23.89 26.29
C SER A 195 19.84 24.10 24.82
N GLN A 196 19.33 25.06 24.01
CA GLN A 196 18.19 26.03 23.98
C GLN A 196 18.06 26.47 22.48
N ARG A 197 16.95 26.84 21.81
CA ARG A 197 15.58 27.33 22.11
C ARG A 197 15.38 28.88 22.17
N SER A 198 15.26 29.59 21.02
CA SER A 198 14.63 30.95 20.95
C SER A 198 14.22 31.46 19.53
N ILE A 199 12.90 31.41 19.23
CA ILE A 199 12.07 32.40 18.47
C ILE A 199 12.21 32.62 16.92
N ARG A 200 11.06 32.56 16.21
CA ARG A 200 10.73 33.10 14.83
C ARG A 200 9.22 33.41 14.69
N GLU A 201 8.79 34.30 13.76
CA GLU A 201 7.36 34.75 13.61
C GLU A 201 6.90 35.29 12.20
N ASN A 202 5.62 35.02 11.80
CA ASN A 202 4.67 35.72 10.82
C ASN A 202 4.94 35.66 9.26
N GLN A 203 4.02 35.47 8.24
CA GLN A 203 2.56 35.73 8.06
C GLN A 203 1.78 35.10 6.80
N PHE A 204 0.98 34.01 6.95
CA PHE A 204 -0.40 33.70 6.38
C PHE A 204 -0.80 33.41 4.87
N LYS A 205 -1.49 32.24 4.62
CA LYS A 205 -2.73 31.90 3.79
C LYS A 205 -2.88 32.26 2.26
N ASN A 206 -3.79 31.69 1.40
CA ASN A 206 -5.07 30.91 1.51
C ASN A 206 -5.53 30.20 0.17
N ASP A 207 -6.64 29.39 0.14
CA ASP A 207 -7.77 29.35 -0.88
C ASP A 207 -8.74 28.10 -0.85
N ASN A 208 -9.80 28.05 -1.72
CA ASN A 208 -11.11 27.33 -1.53
C ASN A 208 -11.53 26.23 -2.58
N ILE A 209 -12.63 25.48 -2.30
CA ILE A 209 -13.23 24.33 -3.06
C ILE A 209 -14.79 24.37 -3.02
N ASN A 210 -15.52 23.71 -3.95
CA ASN A 210 -16.98 23.45 -3.85
C ASN A 210 -17.41 22.06 -4.41
N ASP A 211 -18.53 21.50 -3.93
CA ASP A 211 -19.39 20.40 -4.44
C ASP A 211 -18.79 19.18 -5.21
N GLY A 212 -17.56 18.77 -4.92
CA GLY A 212 -17.02 17.45 -5.30
C GLY A 212 -16.54 17.31 -6.76
N GLU A 213 -17.27 17.90 -7.72
CA GLU A 213 -16.77 18.14 -9.07
C GLU A 213 -16.01 19.46 -9.13
N ILE A 214 -14.68 19.42 -9.29
CA ILE A 214 -13.88 20.65 -9.41
C ILE A 214 -13.94 21.15 -10.86
N ILE A 215 -14.98 21.92 -11.17
CA ILE A 215 -15.16 22.60 -12.46
C ILE A 215 -14.03 23.62 -12.66
N ARG A 216 -12.96 23.21 -13.34
CA ARG A 216 -11.88 24.12 -13.75
C ARG A 216 -12.32 24.90 -15.00
N LYS A 217 -12.90 26.08 -14.78
CA LYS A 217 -13.07 27.07 -15.85
C LYS A 217 -11.70 27.61 -16.29
N TYR A 218 -11.19 27.08 -17.41
CA TYR A 218 -9.98 27.59 -18.04
C TYR A 218 -10.26 28.97 -18.68
N GLN A 219 -9.64 30.04 -18.18
CA GLN A 219 -9.80 31.40 -18.72
C GLN A 219 -8.97 31.64 -20.00
N TYR A 220 -9.22 30.86 -21.05
CA TYR A 220 -8.64 31.10 -22.39
C TYR A 220 -9.70 31.71 -23.30
N LYS A 221 -9.56 33.01 -23.62
CA LYS A 221 -10.55 33.80 -24.38
C LYS A 221 -10.83 33.34 -25.82
N GLU A 222 -10.02 32.43 -26.36
CA GLU A 222 -10.08 32.02 -27.78
C GLU A 222 -10.76 30.65 -28.00
N PHE A 223 -10.90 29.84 -26.94
CA PHE A 223 -11.80 28.68 -26.99
C PHE A 223 -13.21 29.13 -26.59
N GLN A 224 -14.22 28.67 -27.33
CA GLN A 224 -15.63 28.82 -26.91
C GLN A 224 -15.89 28.08 -25.59
N GLU A 225 -16.99 28.43 -24.91
CA GLU A 225 -17.32 28.12 -23.50
C GLU A 225 -17.63 26.62 -23.20
N ASN A 226 -16.96 25.70 -23.88
CA ASN A 226 -17.04 24.26 -23.63
C ASN A 226 -16.33 23.92 -22.29
N GLU A 227 -17.10 23.86 -21.21
CA GLU A 227 -16.60 23.53 -19.89
C GLU A 227 -16.04 22.11 -19.84
N VAL A 228 -14.72 21.97 -19.71
CA VAL A 228 -14.06 20.67 -19.59
C VAL A 228 -14.25 20.13 -18.17
N VAL A 229 -15.29 19.32 -17.99
CA VAL A 229 -15.57 18.63 -16.72
C VAL A 229 -14.49 17.54 -16.49
N LEU A 230 -13.62 17.77 -15.50
CA LEU A 230 -12.54 16.85 -15.14
C LEU A 230 -12.92 16.05 -13.88
N ASN A 231 -13.41 14.82 -14.06
CA ASN A 231 -13.88 13.96 -12.96
C ASN A 231 -12.73 13.28 -12.16
N ASN A 232 -11.48 13.67 -12.40
CA ASN A 232 -10.29 13.04 -11.83
C ASN A 232 -9.41 14.08 -11.14
N LEU A 233 -9.19 13.92 -9.83
CA LEU A 233 -8.41 14.85 -9.00
C LEU A 233 -6.93 14.96 -9.44
N GLU A 234 -6.32 13.89 -9.98
CA GLU A 234 -4.99 14.00 -10.59
C GLU A 234 -5.02 14.83 -11.88
N GLN A 235 -6.05 14.71 -12.72
CA GLN A 235 -6.20 15.59 -13.89
C GLN A 235 -6.34 17.06 -13.47
N ILE A 236 -7.24 17.35 -12.52
CA ILE A 236 -7.40 18.71 -11.97
C ILE A 236 -6.07 19.24 -11.41
N LYS A 237 -5.30 18.41 -10.69
CA LYS A 237 -4.04 18.82 -10.05
C LYS A 237 -2.86 18.96 -11.02
N TYR A 238 -2.78 18.13 -12.06
CA TYR A 238 -1.55 17.94 -12.84
C TYR A 238 -1.67 18.16 -14.36
N LEU A 239 -2.88 18.25 -14.91
CA LEU A 239 -3.11 18.52 -16.34
C LEU A 239 -3.03 20.04 -16.64
N ASN A 240 -2.21 20.40 -17.62
CA ASN A 240 -1.99 21.78 -18.04
C ASN A 240 -1.86 21.84 -19.57
N PHE A 241 -2.58 22.76 -20.21
CA PHE A 241 -2.53 22.98 -21.66
C PHE A 241 -1.79 24.28 -21.94
N ARG A 242 -0.86 24.28 -22.88
CA ARG A 242 -0.10 25.47 -23.26
C ARG A 242 0.07 25.57 -24.77
N GLU A 243 -0.12 26.77 -25.27
CA GLU A 243 0.34 27.18 -26.59
C GLU A 243 1.88 27.30 -26.57
N SER A 244 2.57 26.83 -27.60
CA SER A 244 3.99 27.13 -27.82
C SER A 244 4.17 28.62 -28.14
N PRO A 245 5.30 29.25 -27.78
CA PRO A 245 5.71 30.51 -28.39
C PRO A 245 5.70 30.40 -29.92
N GLU A 246 5.29 31.47 -30.61
CA GLU A 246 5.10 31.46 -32.06
C GLU A 246 6.37 31.06 -32.81
N LEU A 247 6.28 30.02 -33.64
CA LEU A 247 7.31 29.70 -34.62
C LEU A 247 7.21 30.72 -35.77
N TYR A 248 7.97 31.80 -35.63
CA TYR A 248 7.98 32.99 -36.50
C TYR A 248 7.69 32.68 -37.98
N GLY A 249 6.52 33.14 -38.45
CA GLY A 249 6.12 33.11 -39.86
C GLY A 249 5.15 32.01 -40.28
N GLN A 250 4.65 31.17 -39.37
CA GLN A 250 3.62 30.16 -39.70
C GLN A 250 2.24 30.53 -39.15
N ASN A 251 1.19 30.30 -39.96
CA ASN A 251 -0.21 30.61 -39.64
C ASN A 251 -0.89 29.57 -38.71
N PHE A 252 -0.13 28.96 -37.81
CA PHE A 252 -0.53 27.77 -37.05
C PHE A 252 -0.13 27.88 -35.57
N LYS A 253 -1.06 27.58 -34.67
CA LYS A 253 -0.85 27.59 -33.22
C LYS A 253 -0.51 26.17 -32.73
N GLN A 254 0.74 25.92 -32.33
CA GLN A 254 1.13 24.62 -31.75
C GLN A 254 0.67 24.54 -30.28
N TRP A 255 -0.07 23.48 -29.93
CA TRP A 255 -0.55 23.22 -28.58
C TRP A 255 0.11 21.99 -27.96
N ASN A 256 0.46 22.09 -26.69
CA ASN A 256 1.14 21.05 -25.92
C ASN A 256 0.33 20.71 -24.65
N ILE A 257 0.17 19.41 -24.38
CA ILE A 257 -0.55 18.88 -23.22
C ILE A 257 0.50 18.37 -22.22
N TYR A 258 0.51 18.94 -21.02
CA TYR A 258 1.44 18.61 -19.94
C TYR A 258 0.76 17.82 -18.82
N TRP A 259 1.44 16.77 -18.35
CA TRP A 259 1.15 16.02 -17.12
C TRP A 259 2.32 16.17 -16.15
N LYS A 260 2.09 16.65 -14.94
CA LYS A 260 3.14 16.77 -13.90
C LYS A 260 4.39 17.54 -14.38
N GLN A 261 4.18 18.53 -15.25
CA GLN A 261 5.19 19.37 -15.94
C GLN A 261 5.93 18.71 -17.12
N GLU A 262 5.62 17.46 -17.48
CA GLU A 262 6.15 16.79 -18.67
C GLU A 262 5.14 16.83 -19.82
N GLN A 263 5.54 17.13 -21.05
CA GLN A 263 4.62 17.00 -22.19
C GLN A 263 4.30 15.52 -22.46
N VAL A 264 3.00 15.24 -22.60
CA VAL A 264 2.45 13.91 -22.88
C VAL A 264 1.51 13.88 -24.10
N GLY A 265 1.21 15.04 -24.70
CA GLY A 265 0.37 15.14 -25.89
C GLY A 265 0.39 16.53 -26.53
N GLY A 266 -0.44 16.76 -27.54
CA GLY A 266 -0.50 18.02 -28.30
C GLY A 266 -0.71 17.84 -29.79
N GLY A 267 -0.64 18.94 -30.53
CA GLY A 267 -0.82 19.01 -31.98
C GLY A 267 -0.97 20.45 -32.47
N VAL A 268 -1.37 20.62 -33.73
CA VAL A 268 -1.50 21.93 -34.38
C VAL A 268 -2.94 22.42 -34.38
N CYS A 269 -3.16 23.71 -34.13
CA CYS A 269 -4.41 24.39 -34.42
C CYS A 269 -4.26 25.37 -35.58
N ASN A 270 -5.35 25.55 -36.35
CA ASN A 270 -5.44 26.56 -37.41
C ASN A 270 -5.64 27.98 -36.83
N GLN A 271 -5.74 28.99 -37.71
CA GLN A 271 -5.95 30.40 -37.33
C GLN A 271 -7.25 30.65 -36.54
N GLN A 272 -8.22 29.73 -36.59
CA GLN A 272 -9.49 29.79 -35.88
C GLN A 272 -9.44 29.05 -34.52
N GLY A 273 -8.26 28.59 -34.09
CA GLY A 273 -8.06 27.83 -32.85
C GLY A 273 -8.46 26.35 -32.93
N GLN A 274 -8.98 25.90 -34.08
CA GLN A 274 -9.47 24.54 -34.28
C GLN A 274 -8.33 23.55 -34.48
N LYS A 275 -8.46 22.33 -33.95
CA LYS A 275 -7.48 21.26 -34.17
C LYS A 275 -7.37 20.91 -35.65
N ASP A 276 -6.15 20.82 -36.14
CA ASP A 276 -5.81 20.52 -37.53
C ASP A 276 -4.54 19.65 -37.60
N GLY A 277 -4.39 18.87 -38.68
CA GLY A 277 -3.26 17.96 -38.85
C GLY A 277 -3.13 16.89 -37.76
N LYS A 278 -1.90 16.48 -37.44
CA LYS A 278 -1.60 15.35 -36.54
C LYS A 278 -1.73 15.75 -35.06
N TRP A 279 -2.40 14.93 -34.27
CA TRP A 279 -2.58 15.11 -32.82
C TRP A 279 -2.24 13.88 -31.99
N ILE A 280 -1.90 14.14 -30.73
CA ILE A 280 -1.79 13.19 -29.61
C ILE A 280 -2.71 13.71 -28.51
N ASP A 281 -3.93 13.17 -28.44
CA ASP A 281 -4.86 13.41 -27.32
C ASP A 281 -4.53 12.47 -26.15
N ILE A 282 -4.79 12.92 -24.92
CA ILE A 282 -4.81 12.02 -23.75
C ILE A 282 -6.16 11.30 -23.66
N SER A 283 -6.15 10.04 -23.22
CA SER A 283 -7.41 9.29 -23.04
C SER A 283 -8.25 9.81 -21.88
N ASN A 284 -9.57 9.56 -21.93
CA ASN A 284 -10.50 9.91 -20.85
C ASN A 284 -10.08 9.29 -19.52
N ASN A 285 -10.13 10.09 -18.44
CA ASN A 285 -9.63 9.75 -17.11
C ASN A 285 -8.12 9.42 -17.07
N PHE A 286 -7.26 10.14 -17.79
CA PHE A 286 -5.80 9.99 -17.73
C PHE A 286 -5.24 10.16 -16.29
N TRP A 287 -4.40 9.24 -15.83
CA TRP A 287 -3.62 9.32 -14.59
C TRP A 287 -2.39 8.40 -14.68
N ASP A 288 -1.49 8.43 -13.68
CA ASP A 288 -0.20 7.69 -13.72
C ASP A 288 -0.28 6.18 -14.05
N GLY A 289 -1.42 5.51 -13.80
CA GLY A 289 -1.66 4.11 -14.16
C GLY A 289 -2.41 3.90 -15.47
N LYS A 290 -3.01 4.97 -16.03
CA LYS A 290 -3.70 5.06 -17.32
C LYS A 290 -2.95 6.01 -18.26
N ASN A 291 -1.67 5.71 -18.50
CA ASN A 291 -0.81 6.43 -19.44
C ASN A 291 -1.12 6.02 -20.90
N ALA A 292 -2.37 6.21 -21.32
CA ALA A 292 -2.88 5.84 -22.63
C ALA A 292 -3.26 7.09 -23.45
N PHE A 293 -2.89 7.07 -24.73
CA PHE A 293 -2.97 8.19 -25.67
C PHE A 293 -3.75 7.81 -26.93
N GLU A 294 -4.33 8.80 -27.59
CA GLU A 294 -5.03 8.68 -28.86
C GLU A 294 -4.29 9.49 -29.93
N VAL A 295 -3.76 8.80 -30.95
CA VAL A 295 -2.94 9.43 -32.00
C VAL A 295 -3.60 9.27 -33.36
N GLY A 296 -3.82 10.38 -34.06
CA GLY A 296 -4.44 10.41 -35.38
C GLY A 296 -4.39 11.81 -36.00
N HIS A 297 -5.35 12.13 -36.86
CA HIS A 297 -5.44 13.43 -37.52
C HIS A 297 -6.81 14.10 -37.30
N TYR A 298 -6.81 15.42 -37.29
CA TYR A 298 -7.98 16.28 -37.35
C TYR A 298 -7.99 17.07 -38.67
N ASP A 299 -9.19 17.44 -39.13
CA ASP A 299 -9.46 18.55 -40.04
C ASP A 299 -10.52 19.44 -39.35
N LYS A 300 -10.14 20.64 -38.90
CA LYS A 300 -11.04 21.63 -38.26
C LYS A 300 -11.92 21.01 -37.15
N ASP A 301 -11.26 20.53 -36.08
CA ASP A 301 -11.85 19.78 -34.95
C ASP A 301 -12.52 18.43 -35.29
N THR A 302 -12.64 18.08 -36.58
CA THR A 302 -13.21 16.79 -37.00
C THR A 302 -12.12 15.73 -37.07
N ARG A 303 -12.22 14.66 -36.27
CA ARG A 303 -11.28 13.53 -36.33
C ARG A 303 -11.40 12.79 -37.67
N ILE A 304 -10.30 12.56 -38.36
CA ILE A 304 -10.28 11.90 -39.67
C ILE A 304 -9.22 10.80 -39.77
N GLY A 305 -9.47 9.83 -40.65
CA GLY A 305 -8.51 8.78 -41.00
C GLY A 305 -8.25 7.79 -39.86
N HIS A 306 -7.07 7.15 -39.90
CA HIS A 306 -6.71 6.16 -38.89
C HIS A 306 -6.27 6.79 -37.58
N TRP A 307 -6.95 6.36 -36.51
CA TRP A 307 -6.64 6.71 -35.13
C TRP A 307 -6.17 5.48 -34.36
N LYS A 308 -5.20 5.66 -33.45
CA LYS A 308 -4.50 4.59 -32.73
C LYS A 308 -4.50 4.86 -31.23
N PHE A 309 -4.83 3.86 -30.42
CA PHE A 309 -4.58 3.88 -28.98
C PHE A 309 -3.14 3.42 -28.72
N ILE A 310 -2.35 4.26 -28.03
CA ILE A 310 -0.96 3.95 -27.64
C ILE A 310 -0.87 3.87 -26.12
N PHE A 311 -0.27 2.80 -25.60
CA PHE A 311 0.02 2.59 -24.19
C PHE A 311 1.40 1.96 -24.07
N ARG A 312 2.28 2.48 -23.21
CA ARG A 312 3.67 2.00 -23.06
C ARG A 312 4.40 1.84 -24.40
N ASN A 313 4.23 2.82 -25.29
CA ASN A 313 4.74 2.85 -26.67
C ASN A 313 4.25 1.70 -27.60
N GLN A 314 3.35 0.83 -27.14
CA GLN A 314 2.68 -0.18 -27.96
C GLN A 314 1.36 0.37 -28.53
N ILE A 315 1.04 0.02 -29.77
CA ILE A 315 -0.32 0.23 -30.32
C ILE A 315 -1.22 -0.88 -29.77
N ILE A 316 -2.19 -0.52 -28.94
CA ILE A 316 -3.10 -1.47 -28.27
C ILE A 316 -4.54 -1.43 -28.81
N GLY A 317 -4.82 -0.52 -29.74
CA GLY A 317 -6.14 -0.42 -30.39
C GLY A 317 -6.21 0.72 -31.40
N GLY A 318 -7.42 1.03 -31.86
CA GLY A 318 -7.69 2.10 -32.82
C GLY A 318 -8.78 1.74 -33.81
N GLY A 319 -8.86 2.49 -34.91
CA GLY A 319 -9.80 2.24 -36.00
C GLY A 319 -9.75 3.33 -37.09
N LEU A 320 -10.87 3.52 -37.78
CA LEU A 320 -11.01 4.50 -38.86
C LEU A 320 -12.16 5.48 -38.56
N TYR A 321 -11.90 6.77 -38.76
CA TYR A 321 -12.90 7.83 -38.82
C TYR A 321 -13.09 8.30 -40.26
N GLU A 322 -14.36 8.43 -40.70
CA GLU A 322 -14.74 8.93 -42.02
C GLU A 322 -15.78 10.06 -41.92
N GLY A 323 -15.85 10.89 -42.97
CA GLY A 323 -16.82 11.97 -43.10
C GLY A 323 -16.76 12.97 -41.93
N GLN A 324 -17.90 13.18 -41.27
CA GLN A 324 -18.08 14.12 -40.15
C GLN A 324 -17.53 13.59 -38.82
N GLY A 325 -16.34 12.96 -38.84
CA GLY A 325 -15.73 12.40 -37.64
C GLY A 325 -16.50 11.21 -37.05
N LEU A 326 -17.17 10.44 -37.90
CA LEU A 326 -17.91 9.24 -37.50
C LEU A 326 -16.99 8.02 -37.55
N LYS A 327 -17.02 7.21 -36.49
CA LYS A 327 -16.34 5.92 -36.46
C LYS A 327 -16.95 4.97 -37.51
N THR A 328 -16.10 4.24 -38.21
CA THR A 328 -16.47 3.29 -39.26
C THR A 328 -15.51 2.08 -39.28
N GLY A 329 -15.93 0.97 -39.90
CA GLY A 329 -15.11 -0.21 -40.08
C GLY A 329 -14.77 -0.95 -38.78
N ARG A 330 -13.66 -1.69 -38.75
CA ARG A 330 -13.21 -2.40 -37.55
C ARG A 330 -12.57 -1.44 -36.55
N TRP A 331 -12.97 -1.56 -35.29
CA TRP A 331 -12.41 -0.82 -34.16
C TRP A 331 -11.95 -1.74 -33.04
N ILE A 332 -10.99 -1.24 -32.26
CA ILE A 332 -10.56 -1.73 -30.96
C ILE A 332 -10.54 -0.52 -30.02
N GLU A 333 -11.35 -0.56 -28.97
CA GLU A 333 -11.51 0.52 -27.99
C GLU A 333 -10.99 0.12 -26.61
N LEU A 334 -10.53 1.09 -25.83
CA LEU A 334 -10.16 0.86 -24.43
C LEU A 334 -11.40 0.99 -23.53
N SER A 335 -11.42 0.24 -22.43
CA SER A 335 -12.42 0.48 -21.37
C SER A 335 -12.17 1.79 -20.61
N ASP A 336 -13.23 2.34 -19.99
CA ASP A 336 -13.10 3.50 -19.10
C ASP A 336 -12.19 3.19 -17.90
N GLY A 337 -12.25 1.95 -17.42
CA GLY A 337 -11.36 1.38 -16.41
C GLY A 337 -10.01 0.86 -16.94
N PHE A 338 -9.60 1.16 -18.18
CA PHE A 338 -8.32 0.66 -18.71
C PHE A 338 -7.15 1.23 -17.90
N HIS A 339 -6.33 0.37 -17.29
CA HIS A 339 -5.08 0.74 -16.62
C HIS A 339 -4.13 -0.46 -16.54
N GLU A 340 -2.91 -0.27 -16.01
CA GLU A 340 -1.87 -1.31 -15.93
C GLU A 340 -2.34 -2.71 -15.50
N LYS A 341 -3.26 -2.82 -14.52
CA LYS A 341 -3.79 -4.10 -13.99
C LYS A 341 -5.16 -4.52 -14.54
N SER A 342 -5.73 -3.68 -15.39
CA SER A 342 -7.01 -3.93 -16.06
C SER A 342 -6.92 -3.52 -17.53
N GLN A 343 -6.25 -4.35 -18.32
CA GLN A 343 -6.10 -4.10 -19.76
C GLN A 343 -7.25 -4.76 -20.51
N ILE A 344 -8.44 -4.14 -20.43
CA ILE A 344 -9.66 -4.57 -21.12
C ILE A 344 -9.86 -3.73 -22.38
N ILE A 345 -10.02 -4.41 -23.53
CA ILE A 345 -10.37 -3.80 -24.81
C ILE A 345 -11.68 -4.37 -25.36
N PHE A 346 -12.36 -3.58 -26.18
CA PHE A 346 -13.58 -3.94 -26.90
C PHE A 346 -13.29 -3.95 -28.41
N SER A 347 -13.40 -5.09 -29.09
CA SER A 347 -13.17 -5.18 -30.53
C SER A 347 -14.46 -5.48 -31.31
N GLY A 348 -14.66 -4.84 -32.46
CA GLY A 348 -15.91 -5.00 -33.21
C GLY A 348 -16.01 -4.08 -34.43
N GLN A 349 -17.24 -3.83 -34.90
CA GLN A 349 -17.52 -3.00 -36.07
C GLN A 349 -18.36 -1.76 -35.75
N TYR A 350 -18.04 -0.67 -36.45
CA TYR A 350 -18.77 0.58 -36.46
C TYR A 350 -19.36 0.86 -37.85
N GLU A 351 -20.56 1.43 -37.87
CA GLU A 351 -21.26 1.92 -39.06
C GLU A 351 -21.86 3.30 -38.74
N ASN A 352 -21.45 4.34 -39.47
CA ASN A 352 -21.91 5.73 -39.28
C ASN A 352 -21.88 6.20 -37.81
N GLY A 353 -20.81 5.88 -37.07
CA GLY A 353 -20.64 6.25 -35.66
C GLY A 353 -21.37 5.34 -34.65
N ASN A 354 -22.07 4.29 -35.10
CA ASN A 354 -22.83 3.36 -34.25
C ASN A 354 -22.16 1.97 -34.20
N LYS A 355 -22.12 1.35 -33.03
CA LYS A 355 -21.68 -0.05 -32.89
C LYS A 355 -22.69 -0.99 -33.53
N VAL A 356 -22.21 -1.89 -34.38
CA VAL A 356 -23.02 -2.89 -35.10
C VAL A 356 -22.37 -4.27 -35.07
N GLY A 357 -23.17 -5.32 -35.28
CA GLY A 357 -22.68 -6.69 -35.40
C GLY A 357 -22.11 -7.27 -34.11
N LYS A 358 -21.20 -8.24 -34.23
CA LYS A 358 -20.51 -8.86 -33.10
C LYS A 358 -19.47 -7.90 -32.52
N TRP A 359 -19.48 -7.79 -31.20
CA TRP A 359 -18.48 -7.07 -30.41
C TRP A 359 -17.95 -7.99 -29.33
N ASP A 360 -16.63 -8.17 -29.31
CA ASP A 360 -15.91 -9.02 -28.37
C ASP A 360 -15.28 -8.18 -27.26
N ILE A 361 -15.17 -8.75 -26.06
CA ILE A 361 -14.44 -8.15 -24.94
C ILE A 361 -13.22 -9.02 -24.68
N GLU A 362 -12.05 -8.40 -24.74
CA GLU A 362 -10.76 -9.08 -24.61
C GLU A 362 -9.96 -8.48 -23.44
N TYR A 363 -9.23 -9.33 -22.72
CA TYR A 363 -8.43 -8.94 -21.55
C TYR A 363 -7.05 -9.59 -21.61
N ARG A 364 -6.02 -8.82 -21.23
CA ARG A 364 -4.70 -9.37 -20.87
C ARG A 364 -4.32 -8.95 -19.46
N PHE A 365 -3.64 -9.82 -18.73
CA PHE A 365 -3.16 -9.50 -17.39
C PHE A 365 -2.07 -8.42 -17.41
N ASN A 366 -1.12 -8.53 -18.33
CA ASN A 366 -0.01 -7.58 -18.49
C ASN A 366 0.46 -7.56 -19.96
N ASP A 367 1.41 -6.67 -20.27
CA ASP A 367 1.85 -6.40 -21.65
C ASP A 367 2.60 -7.57 -22.34
N ILE A 368 2.97 -8.61 -21.59
CA ILE A 368 3.66 -9.81 -22.07
C ILE A 368 2.65 -10.89 -22.49
N MET A 369 1.45 -10.88 -21.89
CA MET A 369 0.40 -11.86 -22.18
C MET A 369 -0.42 -11.48 -23.42
N PRO A 370 -0.84 -12.45 -24.26
CA PRO A 370 -1.80 -12.18 -25.32
C PRO A 370 -3.17 -11.83 -24.73
N PHE A 371 -3.95 -11.05 -25.47
CA PHE A 371 -5.36 -10.80 -25.17
C PHE A 371 -6.17 -12.12 -25.28
N GLN A 372 -7.03 -12.37 -24.29
CA GLN A 372 -7.95 -13.49 -24.26
C GLN A 372 -9.39 -12.96 -24.34
N GLN A 373 -10.24 -13.55 -25.18
CA GLN A 373 -11.66 -13.21 -25.19
C GLN A 373 -12.31 -13.66 -23.87
N ILE A 374 -12.89 -12.72 -23.13
CA ILE A 374 -13.59 -12.96 -21.86
C ILE A 374 -15.08 -12.61 -21.90
N GLY A 375 -15.53 -11.90 -22.94
CA GLY A 375 -16.95 -11.55 -23.10
C GLY A 375 -17.30 -11.02 -24.48
N GLY A 376 -18.43 -10.30 -24.57
CA GLY A 376 -18.96 -9.76 -25.82
C GLY A 376 -20.45 -10.03 -26.03
N GLY A 377 -20.94 -9.68 -27.21
CA GLY A 377 -22.32 -9.89 -27.63
C GLY A 377 -22.60 -9.27 -29.00
N ILE A 378 -23.87 -8.94 -29.27
CA ILE A 378 -24.30 -8.43 -30.57
C ILE A 378 -25.05 -7.09 -30.42
N TYR A 379 -24.72 -6.15 -31.30
CA TYR A 379 -25.47 -4.92 -31.55
C TYR A 379 -26.35 -5.03 -32.80
N GLU A 380 -27.53 -4.43 -32.77
CA GLU A 380 -28.50 -4.47 -33.86
C GLU A 380 -28.15 -3.47 -34.98
N TYR A 381 -27.91 -3.97 -36.20
CA TYR A 381 -27.65 -3.17 -37.40
C TYR A 381 -28.75 -2.12 -37.64
N GLY A 382 -28.36 -0.94 -38.12
CA GLY A 382 -29.28 0.16 -38.43
C GLY A 382 -29.89 0.86 -37.20
N LYS A 383 -29.48 0.55 -35.97
CA LYS A 383 -29.91 1.27 -34.75
C LYS A 383 -28.73 1.68 -33.88
N ALA A 384 -28.81 2.87 -33.30
CA ALA A 384 -27.73 3.44 -32.51
C ALA A 384 -27.44 2.63 -31.22
N ASN A 385 -26.36 1.85 -31.24
CA ASN A 385 -25.78 1.15 -30.07
C ASN A 385 -26.76 0.24 -29.30
N ILE A 386 -27.76 -0.34 -29.97
CA ILE A 386 -28.77 -1.20 -29.34
C ILE A 386 -28.24 -2.63 -29.14
N LYS A 387 -27.99 -3.02 -27.89
CA LYS A 387 -27.66 -4.41 -27.52
C LYS A 387 -28.83 -5.36 -27.78
N LYS A 388 -28.54 -6.55 -28.30
CA LYS A 388 -29.50 -7.62 -28.63
C LYS A 388 -28.91 -9.02 -28.42
N GLY A 389 -29.76 -9.98 -28.02
CA GLY A 389 -29.39 -11.39 -27.89
C GLY A 389 -28.50 -11.68 -26.69
N LYS A 390 -27.71 -12.76 -26.76
CA LYS A 390 -26.80 -13.17 -25.69
C LYS A 390 -25.64 -12.20 -25.53
N TRP A 391 -25.34 -11.86 -24.28
CA TRP A 391 -24.27 -10.98 -23.87
C TRP A 391 -23.50 -11.54 -22.67
N VAL A 392 -22.20 -11.28 -22.66
CA VAL A 392 -21.30 -11.45 -21.53
C VAL A 392 -20.67 -10.09 -21.26
N GLU A 393 -21.05 -9.50 -20.13
CA GLU A 393 -20.54 -8.20 -19.67
C GLU A 393 -19.53 -8.37 -18.53
N LEU A 394 -18.79 -7.33 -18.21
CA LEU A 394 -17.85 -7.31 -17.08
C LEU A 394 -18.47 -6.56 -15.88
N ASN A 395 -17.87 -6.74 -14.71
CA ASN A 395 -18.06 -5.84 -13.58
C ASN A 395 -17.29 -4.52 -13.78
N ASP A 396 -17.81 -3.40 -13.28
CA ASP A 396 -17.19 -2.07 -13.42
C ASP A 396 -15.80 -1.98 -12.74
N ARG A 397 -15.51 -2.90 -11.82
CA ARG A 397 -14.20 -3.08 -11.15
C ARG A 397 -13.46 -4.34 -11.61
N PHE A 398 -13.73 -4.82 -12.84
CA PHE A 398 -13.00 -5.93 -13.42
C PHE A 398 -11.50 -5.61 -13.48
N GLN A 399 -10.69 -6.47 -12.89
CA GLN A 399 -9.23 -6.36 -12.83
C GLN A 399 -8.63 -7.73 -12.46
N GLU A 400 -7.30 -7.81 -12.43
CA GLU A 400 -6.51 -8.98 -11.97
C GLU A 400 -7.18 -9.82 -10.87
N TYR A 401 -7.54 -9.19 -9.75
CA TYR A 401 -8.08 -9.84 -8.54
C TYR A 401 -9.61 -9.91 -8.45
N SER A 402 -10.33 -9.39 -9.46
CA SER A 402 -11.80 -9.46 -9.55
C SER A 402 -12.25 -9.67 -10.98
N GLN A 403 -12.22 -10.92 -11.44
CA GLN A 403 -12.61 -11.30 -12.79
C GLN A 403 -14.08 -11.76 -12.79
N VAL A 404 -14.99 -10.81 -12.59
CA VAL A 404 -16.44 -11.05 -12.53
C VAL A 404 -17.10 -10.71 -13.87
N THR A 405 -17.88 -11.65 -14.42
CA THR A 405 -18.67 -11.47 -15.64
C THR A 405 -20.16 -11.73 -15.42
N TYR A 406 -21.00 -11.05 -16.21
CA TYR A 406 -22.46 -11.18 -16.19
C TYR A 406 -22.94 -11.78 -17.51
N LYS A 407 -23.58 -12.95 -17.48
CA LYS A 407 -24.01 -13.68 -18.68
C LYS A 407 -25.54 -13.72 -18.74
N GLY A 408 -26.14 -13.24 -19.83
CA GLY A 408 -27.61 -13.20 -19.98
C GLY A 408 -28.04 -12.66 -21.34
N GLU A 409 -29.29 -12.22 -21.46
CA GLU A 409 -29.86 -11.74 -22.72
C GLU A 409 -30.39 -10.30 -22.68
N TYR A 410 -30.27 -9.65 -23.84
CA TYR A 410 -30.71 -8.29 -24.13
C TYR A 410 -31.82 -8.26 -25.20
N HIS A 411 -32.86 -7.46 -24.96
CA HIS A 411 -33.86 -7.10 -25.96
C HIS A 411 -34.02 -5.57 -25.99
N GLN A 412 -33.82 -4.95 -27.15
CA GLN A 412 -33.90 -3.49 -27.34
C GLN A 412 -33.10 -2.69 -26.29
N ASN A 413 -31.83 -3.09 -26.05
CA ASN A 413 -30.95 -2.52 -25.03
C ASN A 413 -31.44 -2.62 -23.56
N LYS A 414 -32.49 -3.41 -23.27
CA LYS A 414 -32.91 -3.78 -21.91
C LYS A 414 -32.49 -5.23 -21.60
N LYS A 415 -32.04 -5.48 -20.36
CA LYS A 415 -31.78 -6.84 -19.85
C LYS A 415 -33.09 -7.59 -19.65
N ILE A 416 -33.16 -8.85 -20.06
CA ILE A 416 -34.35 -9.71 -19.91
C ILE A 416 -33.98 -11.11 -19.45
N GLY A 417 -34.92 -11.79 -18.79
CA GLY A 417 -34.81 -13.19 -18.40
C GLY A 417 -33.68 -13.46 -17.40
N ASN A 418 -33.20 -14.70 -17.40
CA ASN A 418 -32.15 -15.14 -16.46
C ASN A 418 -30.79 -14.52 -16.78
N TRP A 419 -30.17 -13.93 -15.76
CA TRP A 419 -28.82 -13.39 -15.79
C TRP A 419 -27.96 -14.06 -14.72
N GLU A 420 -26.82 -14.59 -15.12
CA GLU A 420 -25.88 -15.33 -14.25
C GLU A 420 -24.65 -14.48 -13.93
N ILE A 421 -24.20 -14.53 -12.68
CA ILE A 421 -22.93 -13.91 -12.26
C ILE A 421 -21.87 -15.01 -12.19
N TRP A 422 -20.81 -14.85 -12.97
CA TRP A 422 -19.66 -15.75 -13.03
C TRP A 422 -18.42 -15.06 -12.49
N TYR A 423 -17.55 -15.80 -11.81
CA TYR A 423 -16.27 -15.33 -11.30
C TYR A 423 -15.17 -16.32 -11.64
N LYS A 424 -14.04 -15.80 -12.12
CA LYS A 424 -12.80 -16.54 -12.32
C LYS A 424 -11.86 -16.27 -11.16
N ASP A 425 -11.57 -17.29 -10.36
CA ASP A 425 -10.62 -17.17 -9.25
C ASP A 425 -9.19 -17.03 -9.79
N TYR A 426 -8.45 -16.01 -9.32
CA TYR A 426 -7.13 -15.66 -9.84
C TYR A 426 -6.10 -16.80 -9.73
N ASN A 427 -6.14 -17.56 -8.62
CA ASN A 427 -5.13 -18.57 -8.32
C ASN A 427 -5.41 -19.90 -9.03
N SER A 428 -6.68 -20.29 -9.14
CA SER A 428 -7.09 -21.56 -9.76
C SER A 428 -7.49 -21.44 -11.23
N GLN A 429 -7.76 -20.22 -11.72
CA GLN A 429 -8.26 -19.92 -13.07
C GLN A 429 -9.60 -20.61 -13.42
N ILE A 430 -10.35 -21.10 -12.44
CA ILE A 430 -11.63 -21.79 -12.65
C ILE A 430 -12.77 -20.76 -12.71
N ASP A 431 -13.49 -20.73 -13.83
CA ASP A 431 -14.73 -19.97 -14.03
C ASP A 431 -15.92 -20.64 -13.31
N GLN A 432 -16.62 -19.92 -12.44
CA GLN A 432 -17.76 -20.47 -11.69
C GLN A 432 -18.94 -19.51 -11.54
N LYS A 433 -20.16 -20.04 -11.65
CA LYS A 433 -21.40 -19.31 -11.34
C LYS A 433 -21.52 -19.09 -9.83
N ILE A 434 -21.42 -17.84 -9.41
CA ILE A 434 -21.49 -17.41 -8.00
C ILE A 434 -22.76 -16.64 -7.64
N GLY A 435 -23.58 -16.26 -8.63
CA GLY A 435 -24.84 -15.56 -8.40
C GLY A 435 -25.70 -15.40 -9.64
N GLY A 436 -26.65 -14.46 -9.58
CA GLY A 436 -27.61 -14.17 -10.65
C GLY A 436 -29.06 -14.03 -10.17
N GLY A 437 -29.97 -13.85 -11.12
CA GLY A 437 -31.42 -13.74 -10.91
C GLY A 437 -32.14 -13.42 -12.22
N GLU A 438 -33.41 -13.02 -12.14
CA GLU A 438 -34.25 -12.75 -13.33
C GLU A 438 -34.57 -11.27 -13.52
N TYR A 439 -34.61 -10.85 -14.80
CA TYR A 439 -35.15 -9.56 -15.25
C TYR A 439 -36.50 -9.74 -15.95
N ASP A 440 -37.44 -8.84 -15.66
CA ASP A 440 -38.77 -8.79 -16.25
C ASP A 440 -38.71 -8.71 -17.79
N GLN A 441 -39.37 -9.65 -18.47
CA GLN A 441 -39.35 -9.75 -19.93
C GLN A 441 -40.35 -8.80 -20.63
N GLN A 442 -41.37 -8.31 -19.92
CA GLN A 442 -42.41 -7.44 -20.45
C GLN A 442 -42.01 -5.96 -20.31
N VAL A 443 -41.53 -5.57 -19.13
CA VAL A 443 -41.10 -4.20 -18.84
C VAL A 443 -39.65 -3.99 -19.29
N GLY A 444 -38.80 -5.02 -19.15
CA GLY A 444 -37.38 -5.01 -19.51
C GLY A 444 -36.51 -4.20 -18.54
N GLY A 445 -35.39 -4.77 -18.12
CA GLY A 445 -34.40 -4.13 -17.26
C GLY A 445 -34.77 -4.02 -15.77
N MET A 446 -36.01 -4.37 -15.38
CA MET A 446 -36.39 -4.44 -13.97
C MET A 446 -36.02 -5.79 -13.35
N LYS A 447 -35.37 -5.79 -12.18
CA LYS A 447 -35.07 -7.03 -11.43
C LYS A 447 -36.35 -7.57 -10.78
N ILE A 448 -36.54 -8.88 -10.87
CA ILE A 448 -37.66 -9.61 -10.26
C ILE A 448 -37.21 -10.94 -9.64
N GLY A 449 -38.00 -11.46 -8.70
CA GLY A 449 -37.80 -12.78 -8.11
C GLY A 449 -36.52 -12.87 -7.28
N LYS A 450 -36.01 -14.10 -7.13
CA LYS A 450 -34.83 -14.38 -6.30
C LYS A 450 -33.54 -13.92 -6.99
N TRP A 451 -32.68 -13.26 -6.21
CA TRP A 451 -31.39 -12.75 -6.66
C TRP A 451 -30.28 -13.13 -5.68
N ILE A 452 -29.12 -13.42 -6.24
CA ILE A 452 -27.82 -13.48 -5.56
C ILE A 452 -26.96 -12.38 -6.18
N GLU A 453 -26.68 -11.34 -5.41
CA GLU A 453 -25.85 -10.20 -5.80
C GLU A 453 -24.45 -10.30 -5.16
N LEU A 454 -23.51 -9.49 -5.65
CA LEU A 454 -22.19 -9.33 -5.06
C LEU A 454 -22.09 -8.00 -4.28
N SER A 455 -21.11 -7.90 -3.38
CA SER A 455 -20.63 -6.59 -2.90
C SER A 455 -19.91 -5.82 -4.01
N ASP A 456 -20.00 -4.49 -4.00
CA ASP A 456 -19.23 -3.64 -4.91
C ASP A 456 -17.71 -3.84 -4.74
N ARG A 457 -17.26 -4.30 -3.56
CA ARG A 457 -15.86 -4.64 -3.28
C ARG A 457 -15.51 -6.11 -3.56
N PHE A 458 -16.34 -6.85 -4.29
CA PHE A 458 -16.09 -8.26 -4.57
C PHE A 458 -14.72 -8.48 -5.23
N SER A 459 -13.90 -9.34 -4.64
CA SER A 459 -12.55 -9.69 -5.09
C SER A 459 -12.14 -11.05 -4.51
N CYS A 460 -10.95 -11.55 -4.85
CA CYS A 460 -10.40 -12.75 -4.22
C CYS A 460 -10.33 -12.64 -2.68
N ASP A 461 -10.14 -11.43 -2.13
CA ASP A 461 -9.99 -11.13 -0.69
C ASP A 461 -11.29 -10.71 0.02
N SER A 462 -12.37 -10.49 -0.74
CA SER A 462 -13.70 -10.17 -0.20
C SER A 462 -14.82 -10.79 -1.04
N GLN A 463 -15.07 -12.08 -0.84
CA GLN A 463 -16.13 -12.80 -1.57
C GLN A 463 -17.47 -12.70 -0.81
N VAL A 464 -18.02 -11.49 -0.76
CA VAL A 464 -19.32 -11.18 -0.13
C VAL A 464 -20.46 -11.24 -1.15
N THR A 465 -21.53 -11.98 -0.82
CA THR A 465 -22.76 -12.05 -1.63
C THR A 465 -24.02 -11.76 -0.80
N TYR A 466 -25.06 -11.25 -1.47
CA TYR A 466 -26.36 -10.92 -0.87
C TYR A 466 -27.46 -11.75 -1.53
N ILE A 467 -28.22 -12.51 -0.76
CA ILE A 467 -29.29 -13.40 -1.27
C ILE A 467 -30.64 -12.93 -0.77
N GLY A 468 -31.57 -12.63 -1.66
CA GLY A 468 -32.91 -12.19 -1.32
C GLY A 468 -33.84 -12.11 -2.53
N GLU A 469 -34.86 -11.26 -2.44
CA GLU A 469 -35.90 -11.12 -3.47
C GLU A 469 -36.11 -9.66 -3.92
N TYR A 470 -36.40 -9.50 -5.21
CA TYR A 470 -36.71 -8.25 -5.89
C TYR A 470 -38.14 -8.23 -6.42
N LYS A 471 -38.80 -7.08 -6.33
CA LYS A 471 -40.14 -6.86 -6.89
C LYS A 471 -40.21 -5.45 -7.50
N GLY A 472 -40.05 -5.37 -8.82
CA GLY A 472 -40.01 -4.12 -9.57
C GLY A 472 -38.72 -3.33 -9.34
N SER A 473 -37.56 -3.99 -9.43
CA SER A 473 -36.23 -3.45 -9.07
C SER A 473 -36.03 -2.99 -7.61
N ASN A 474 -37.04 -3.09 -6.74
CA ASN A 474 -36.90 -2.76 -5.32
C ASN A 474 -36.77 -4.04 -4.48
N LYS A 475 -35.86 -4.02 -3.50
CA LYS A 475 -35.58 -5.15 -2.60
C LYS A 475 -36.76 -5.34 -1.65
N VAL A 476 -37.21 -6.58 -1.48
CA VAL A 476 -38.35 -6.92 -0.62
C VAL A 476 -38.04 -8.11 0.29
N GLY A 477 -38.70 -8.16 1.44
CA GLY A 477 -38.61 -9.30 2.35
C GLY A 477 -37.21 -9.55 2.91
N LYS A 478 -36.88 -10.82 3.15
CA LYS A 478 -35.64 -11.22 3.82
C LYS A 478 -34.46 -11.19 2.86
N TRP A 479 -33.36 -10.57 3.30
CA TRP A 479 -32.08 -10.56 2.59
C TRP A 479 -30.98 -11.08 3.52
N ASP A 480 -30.32 -12.17 3.13
CA ASP A 480 -29.26 -12.85 3.88
C ASP A 480 -27.90 -12.64 3.21
N THR A 481 -26.89 -12.24 3.99
CA THR A 481 -25.54 -11.92 3.49
C THR A 481 -24.55 -13.03 3.83
N TYR A 482 -23.80 -13.48 2.81
CA TYR A 482 -22.83 -14.56 2.91
C TYR A 482 -21.41 -14.07 2.59
N PHE A 483 -20.42 -14.73 3.15
CA PHE A 483 -19.00 -14.46 2.94
C PHE A 483 -18.18 -15.75 2.95
N ARG A 484 -17.08 -15.77 2.22
CA ARG A 484 -16.00 -16.77 2.35
C ARG A 484 -14.64 -16.09 2.19
N TYR A 485 -13.65 -16.60 2.90
CA TYR A 485 -12.28 -16.06 2.89
C TYR A 485 -11.61 -16.22 1.52
N ASN A 486 -11.77 -17.38 0.89
CA ASN A 486 -11.29 -17.69 -0.44
C ASN A 486 -12.24 -18.72 -1.11
N TYR A 487 -11.92 -19.16 -2.33
CA TYR A 487 -12.74 -20.13 -3.03
C TYR A 487 -12.93 -21.48 -2.29
N SER A 488 -11.88 -22.02 -1.65
CA SER A 488 -11.94 -23.34 -1.00
C SER A 488 -12.67 -23.34 0.35
N THR A 489 -12.94 -22.18 0.94
CA THR A 489 -13.83 -22.06 2.10
C THR A 489 -15.31 -22.01 1.69
N PRO A 490 -16.23 -22.72 2.40
CA PRO A 490 -17.66 -22.65 2.13
C PRO A 490 -18.22 -21.26 2.48
N LEU A 491 -19.28 -20.84 1.79
CA LEU A 491 -20.01 -19.61 2.10
C LEU A 491 -20.68 -19.71 3.49
N GLN A 492 -20.27 -18.85 4.41
CA GLN A 492 -20.86 -18.69 5.73
C GLN A 492 -21.82 -17.51 5.73
N LYS A 493 -23.00 -17.66 6.34
CA LYS A 493 -23.91 -16.53 6.55
C LYS A 493 -23.37 -15.66 7.69
N ILE A 494 -23.09 -14.40 7.39
CA ILE A 494 -22.50 -13.44 8.36
C ILE A 494 -23.40 -12.26 8.71
N ALA A 495 -24.36 -11.91 7.84
CA ALA A 495 -25.17 -10.70 8.00
C ALA A 495 -26.56 -10.82 7.31
N GLY A 496 -27.34 -9.74 7.28
CA GLY A 496 -28.66 -9.69 6.64
C GLY A 496 -29.75 -9.01 7.49
N GLY A 497 -30.97 -8.97 6.97
CA GLY A 497 -32.13 -8.36 7.63
C GLY A 497 -33.39 -8.42 6.75
N TYR A 498 -34.31 -7.47 6.95
CA TYR A 498 -35.59 -7.40 6.24
C TYR A 498 -35.84 -6.05 5.57
N TYR A 499 -36.39 -6.08 4.36
CA TYR A 499 -36.97 -4.96 3.63
C TYR A 499 -38.51 -5.01 3.67
N ASP A 500 -39.14 -3.86 3.44
CA ASP A 500 -40.59 -3.73 3.33
C ASP A 500 -41.20 -4.58 2.20
N GLN A 501 -42.50 -4.89 2.32
CA GLN A 501 -43.26 -5.62 1.30
C GLN A 501 -43.97 -4.69 0.30
N GLY A 502 -43.95 -3.39 0.55
CA GLY A 502 -44.55 -2.34 -0.27
C GLY A 502 -43.76 -2.00 -1.53
N SER A 503 -42.66 -2.71 -1.81
CA SER A 503 -41.74 -2.43 -2.92
C SER A 503 -41.09 -1.05 -2.84
N ASN A 504 -40.80 -0.53 -1.65
CA ASN A 504 -40.06 0.73 -1.48
C ASN A 504 -38.54 0.52 -1.30
N GLY A 505 -38.10 -0.70 -0.95
CA GLY A 505 -36.69 -0.98 -0.65
C GLY A 505 -36.26 -0.46 0.73
N ILE A 506 -37.21 -0.24 1.63
CA ILE A 506 -37.00 0.35 2.95
C ILE A 506 -36.60 -0.75 3.94
N LYS A 507 -35.45 -0.57 4.61
CA LYS A 507 -35.00 -1.48 5.68
C LYS A 507 -35.92 -1.38 6.90
N ILE A 508 -36.28 -2.53 7.47
CA ILE A 508 -37.14 -2.66 8.65
C ILE A 508 -36.65 -3.76 9.60
N GLY A 509 -36.95 -3.61 10.88
CA GLY A 509 -36.68 -4.60 11.93
C GLY A 509 -35.19 -4.80 12.19
N LYS A 510 -34.82 -5.99 12.68
CA LYS A 510 -33.44 -6.32 13.03
C LYS A 510 -32.55 -6.54 11.81
N TRP A 511 -31.38 -5.92 11.84
CA TRP A 511 -30.37 -5.96 10.80
C TRP A 511 -28.98 -6.27 11.36
N ILE A 512 -28.20 -6.96 10.54
CA ILE A 512 -26.75 -7.09 10.64
C ILE A 512 -26.19 -6.51 9.34
N GLU A 513 -25.34 -5.50 9.46
CA GLU A 513 -24.68 -4.82 8.34
C GLU A 513 -23.18 -5.10 8.34
N LEU A 514 -22.55 -4.98 7.18
CA LEU A 514 -21.09 -5.01 7.04
C LEU A 514 -20.53 -3.58 7.06
N SER A 515 -19.29 -3.39 7.52
CA SER A 515 -18.56 -2.15 7.27
C SER A 515 -18.33 -1.93 5.76
N GLU A 516 -18.30 -0.69 5.29
CA GLU A 516 -18.06 -0.39 3.86
C GLU A 516 -16.78 -1.02 3.30
N ARG A 517 -15.75 -1.14 4.14
CA ARG A 517 -14.44 -1.71 3.80
C ARG A 517 -14.36 -3.24 3.99
N PHE A 518 -15.46 -3.96 4.26
CA PHE A 518 -15.42 -5.38 4.64
C PHE A 518 -14.62 -6.26 3.67
N TRP A 519 -13.64 -6.98 4.21
CA TRP A 519 -12.77 -7.95 3.55
C TRP A 519 -12.18 -8.90 4.60
N LYS A 520 -11.39 -9.88 4.18
CA LYS A 520 -10.79 -10.92 5.04
C LYS A 520 -10.14 -10.39 6.34
N ASP A 521 -9.48 -9.23 6.29
CA ASP A 521 -8.73 -8.63 7.42
C ASP A 521 -9.48 -7.49 8.14
N GLN A 522 -10.74 -7.23 7.77
CA GLN A 522 -11.62 -6.26 8.42
C GLN A 522 -13.06 -6.81 8.45
N GLN A 523 -13.26 -7.85 9.25
CA GLN A 523 -14.57 -8.52 9.40
C GLN A 523 -15.47 -7.79 10.40
N VAL A 524 -15.68 -6.48 10.19
CA VAL A 524 -16.48 -5.61 11.05
C VAL A 524 -17.95 -5.66 10.63
N ILE A 525 -18.82 -5.97 11.59
CA ILE A 525 -20.29 -5.96 11.42
C ILE A 525 -20.96 -5.03 12.43
N SER A 526 -22.12 -4.47 12.07
CA SER A 526 -22.96 -3.66 12.96
C SER A 526 -24.34 -4.30 13.10
N ILE A 527 -24.81 -4.51 14.33
CA ILE A 527 -26.08 -5.18 14.64
C ILE A 527 -27.01 -4.18 15.32
N GLY A 528 -28.25 -4.06 14.85
CA GLY A 528 -29.25 -3.18 15.47
C GLY A 528 -30.62 -3.29 14.82
N GLU A 529 -31.43 -2.24 14.97
CA GLU A 529 -32.81 -2.18 14.47
C GLU A 529 -33.02 -0.98 13.54
N TYR A 530 -33.81 -1.19 12.49
CA TYR A 530 -34.26 -0.20 11.52
C TYR A 530 -35.77 0.03 11.67
N ASN A 531 -36.19 1.30 11.76
CA ASN A 531 -37.59 1.70 11.66
C ASN A 531 -37.75 2.62 10.44
N ASN A 532 -38.62 2.24 9.50
CA ASN A 532 -38.87 2.97 8.25
C ASN A 532 -37.58 3.47 7.55
N GLY A 533 -36.55 2.62 7.45
CA GLY A 533 -35.29 2.95 6.78
C GLY A 533 -34.28 3.76 7.60
N GLN A 534 -34.61 4.17 8.83
CA GLN A 534 -33.74 4.91 9.75
C GLN A 534 -33.22 3.98 10.88
N LYS A 535 -31.97 4.16 11.31
CA LYS A 535 -31.42 3.40 12.45
C LYS A 535 -32.01 3.90 13.76
N VAL A 536 -32.51 2.99 14.58
CA VAL A 536 -33.11 3.29 15.89
C VAL A 536 -32.54 2.42 17.00
N GLY A 537 -32.64 2.91 18.24
CA GLY A 537 -32.32 2.13 19.44
C GLY A 537 -30.84 1.77 19.55
N ARG A 538 -30.56 0.62 20.20
CA ARG A 538 -29.19 0.14 20.42
C ARG A 538 -28.61 -0.47 19.15
N TRP A 539 -27.40 -0.05 18.80
CA TRP A 539 -26.58 -0.63 17.73
C TRP A 539 -25.24 -1.07 18.30
N ASP A 540 -24.85 -2.33 18.09
CA ASP A 540 -23.62 -2.94 18.59
C ASP A 540 -22.66 -3.27 17.43
N ILE A 541 -21.41 -2.82 17.52
CA ILE A 541 -20.38 -3.07 16.50
C ILE A 541 -19.49 -4.23 16.95
N LYS A 542 -19.29 -5.22 16.07
CA LYS A 542 -18.55 -6.45 16.34
C LYS A 542 -17.44 -6.71 15.32
N TYR A 543 -16.40 -7.41 15.75
CA TYR A 543 -15.28 -7.91 14.95
C TYR A 543 -14.82 -9.24 15.56
N GLU A 544 -14.53 -10.25 14.73
CA GLU A 544 -14.25 -11.63 15.18
C GLU A 544 -15.33 -12.18 16.14
N GLY A 545 -16.60 -11.73 15.98
CA GLY A 545 -17.73 -12.05 16.87
C GLY A 545 -17.77 -11.28 18.20
N ASN A 546 -16.66 -10.68 18.63
CA ASN A 546 -16.54 -9.88 19.85
C ASN A 546 -17.17 -8.49 19.67
N GLN A 547 -17.82 -7.96 20.69
CA GLN A 547 -18.27 -6.57 20.68
C GLN A 547 -17.09 -5.62 20.92
N ILE A 548 -16.83 -4.76 19.94
CA ILE A 548 -15.75 -3.77 19.96
C ILE A 548 -16.26 -2.33 20.03
N GLY A 549 -17.54 -2.09 19.69
CA GLY A 549 -18.15 -0.78 19.83
C GLY A 549 -19.67 -0.74 19.73
N GLY A 550 -20.21 0.40 19.30
CA GLY A 550 -21.64 0.68 19.20
C GLY A 550 -22.13 1.78 20.16
N GLY A 551 -23.44 2.03 20.17
CA GLY A 551 -24.09 3.09 20.93
C GLY A 551 -25.60 3.13 20.68
N ILE A 552 -26.25 4.27 20.91
CA ILE A 552 -27.70 4.42 20.74
C ILE A 552 -28.02 5.49 19.67
N TYR A 553 -28.97 5.17 18.78
CA TYR A 553 -29.63 6.14 17.91
C TYR A 553 -30.94 6.63 18.55
N LYS A 554 -31.22 7.92 18.42
CA LYS A 554 -32.44 8.56 18.93
C LYS A 554 -33.65 8.08 18.12
N GLU A 555 -34.72 7.70 18.80
CA GLU A 555 -35.97 7.32 18.14
C GLU A 555 -36.68 8.55 17.55
N GLY A 556 -37.20 8.42 16.33
CA GLY A 556 -37.94 9.47 15.61
C GLY A 556 -37.09 10.43 14.77
N ASP A 557 -35.76 10.48 14.96
CA ASP A 557 -34.85 11.32 14.18
C ASP A 557 -33.86 10.47 13.37
N ALA A 558 -33.82 10.65 12.06
CA ALA A 558 -33.01 9.85 11.13
C ALA A 558 -31.52 9.82 11.50
N ASP A 559 -31.02 8.64 11.87
CA ASP A 559 -29.61 8.33 12.14
C ASP A 559 -28.90 9.26 13.16
N ILE A 560 -29.67 9.93 14.03
CA ILE A 560 -29.11 10.82 15.06
C ILE A 560 -28.53 10.01 16.23
N LYS A 561 -27.19 9.89 16.28
CA LYS A 561 -26.45 9.32 17.41
C LYS A 561 -26.70 10.11 18.70
N ASN A 562 -26.91 9.40 19.80
CA ASN A 562 -27.18 9.97 21.12
C ASN A 562 -26.63 9.08 22.26
N GLY A 563 -26.32 9.66 23.42
CA GLY A 563 -25.84 8.92 24.59
C GLY A 563 -24.39 8.43 24.45
N GLU A 564 -24.05 7.33 25.12
CA GLU A 564 -22.70 6.74 25.10
C GLU A 564 -22.44 5.96 23.81
N TRP A 565 -21.26 6.18 23.24
CA TRP A 565 -20.84 5.63 21.96
C TRP A 565 -19.38 5.18 21.98
N ILE A 566 -19.12 4.10 21.24
CA ILE A 566 -17.80 3.59 20.92
C ILE A 566 -17.73 3.44 19.40
N GLU A 567 -16.90 4.27 18.77
CA GLU A 567 -16.66 4.26 17.33
C GLU A 567 -15.33 3.58 16.99
N LEU A 568 -15.14 3.23 15.72
CA LEU A 568 -13.88 2.68 15.20
C LEU A 568 -13.13 3.76 14.40
N SER A 569 -11.85 3.54 14.12
CA SER A 569 -11.15 4.27 13.05
C SER A 569 -11.69 3.91 11.67
N GLU A 570 -11.54 4.81 10.71
CA GLU A 570 -11.86 4.54 9.29
C GLU A 570 -10.96 3.42 8.74
N ASP A 571 -9.70 3.40 9.17
CA ASP A 571 -8.69 2.38 8.91
C ASP A 571 -8.65 1.29 9.99
N PHE A 572 -9.79 0.97 10.63
CA PHE A 572 -9.87 -0.14 11.58
C PHE A 572 -9.63 -1.48 10.86
N GLU A 573 -8.44 -2.04 10.98
CA GLU A 573 -8.06 -3.33 10.38
C GLU A 573 -7.37 -4.22 11.41
N THR A 574 -7.08 -5.49 11.07
CA THR A 574 -6.43 -6.43 11.99
C THR A 574 -5.21 -5.83 12.72
N CYS A 575 -4.38 -5.02 12.04
CA CYS A 575 -3.21 -4.35 12.64
C CYS A 575 -3.45 -2.91 13.14
N SER A 576 -4.67 -2.36 13.08
CA SER A 576 -5.00 -1.03 13.63
C SER A 576 -6.37 -1.02 14.33
N GLN A 577 -6.46 -1.68 15.49
CA GLN A 577 -7.71 -1.82 16.23
C GLN A 577 -7.96 -0.63 17.17
N VAL A 578 -8.16 0.55 16.59
CA VAL A 578 -8.41 1.82 17.29
C VAL A 578 -9.91 2.05 17.52
N THR A 579 -10.27 2.45 18.74
CA THR A 579 -11.65 2.78 19.15
C THR A 579 -11.72 4.13 19.85
N TYR A 580 -12.80 4.88 19.60
CA TYR A 580 -13.07 6.20 20.18
C TYR A 580 -14.29 6.11 21.09
N VAL A 581 -14.09 6.27 22.40
CA VAL A 581 -15.13 6.13 23.42
C VAL A 581 -15.54 7.51 23.92
N GLY A 582 -16.83 7.84 23.92
CA GLY A 582 -17.31 9.12 24.43
C GLY A 582 -18.82 9.26 24.37
N LYS A 583 -19.32 10.51 24.33
CA LYS A 583 -20.76 10.80 24.32
C LYS A 583 -21.19 11.66 23.13
N TYR A 584 -22.38 11.35 22.64
CA TYR A 584 -23.12 12.10 21.63
C TYR A 584 -24.35 12.76 22.25
N GLN A 585 -24.71 13.95 21.77
CA GLN A 585 -26.00 14.59 22.03
C GLN A 585 -26.52 15.20 20.72
N ASN A 586 -27.70 14.79 20.27
CA ASN A 586 -28.31 15.22 19.01
C ASN A 586 -27.31 15.18 17.82
N GLY A 587 -26.61 14.06 17.63
CA GLY A 587 -25.67 13.86 16.51
C GLY A 587 -24.33 14.58 16.64
N LYS A 588 -24.11 15.36 17.70
CA LYS A 588 -22.84 16.08 17.97
C LYS A 588 -22.04 15.39 19.07
N LYS A 589 -20.72 15.29 18.91
CA LYS A 589 -19.81 14.78 19.95
C LYS A 589 -19.70 15.80 21.07
N ILE A 590 -19.76 15.35 22.32
CA ILE A 590 -19.71 16.23 23.51
C ILE A 590 -18.79 15.64 24.60
N GLY A 591 -18.22 16.52 25.43
CA GLY A 591 -17.44 16.13 26.61
C GLY A 591 -16.15 15.39 26.27
N ARG A 592 -15.64 14.61 27.23
CA ARG A 592 -14.43 13.80 27.06
C ARG A 592 -14.67 12.66 26.05
N TRP A 593 -13.73 12.50 25.13
CA TRP A 593 -13.62 11.38 24.21
C TRP A 593 -12.22 10.78 24.32
N ASP A 594 -12.16 9.48 24.62
CA ASP A 594 -10.93 8.71 24.85
C ASP A 594 -10.59 7.80 23.66
N ILE A 595 -9.32 7.76 23.27
CA ILE A 595 -8.83 6.94 22.15
C ILE A 595 -8.10 5.72 22.71
N TRP A 596 -8.61 4.54 22.40
CA TRP A 596 -8.07 3.27 22.86
C TRP A 596 -7.61 2.41 21.68
N PHE A 597 -6.38 1.92 21.74
CA PHE A 597 -5.84 0.95 20.78
C PHE A 597 -5.81 -0.44 21.40
N THR A 598 -6.15 -1.46 20.61
CA THR A 598 -6.05 -2.87 21.00
C THR A 598 -4.89 -3.51 20.25
N ASP A 599 -3.85 -3.93 20.99
CA ASP A 599 -2.73 -4.70 20.46
C ASP A 599 -3.26 -6.05 19.94
N TYR A 600 -3.16 -6.33 18.64
CA TYR A 600 -3.88 -7.47 18.06
C TYR A 600 -3.31 -8.84 18.42
N ILE A 601 -2.04 -8.90 18.83
CA ILE A 601 -1.32 -10.13 19.18
C ILE A 601 -1.64 -10.54 20.62
N SER A 602 -1.55 -9.58 21.55
CA SER A 602 -1.78 -9.80 22.98
C SER A 602 -3.22 -9.49 23.43
N LYS A 603 -4.04 -8.91 22.53
CA LYS A 603 -5.40 -8.41 22.75
C LYS A 603 -5.51 -7.39 23.91
N ASN A 604 -4.40 -6.79 24.33
CA ASN A 604 -4.36 -5.77 25.38
C ASN A 604 -4.87 -4.41 24.86
N LYS A 605 -5.83 -3.81 25.57
CA LYS A 605 -6.40 -2.50 25.27
C LYS A 605 -5.69 -1.40 26.06
N GLN A 606 -5.10 -0.42 25.35
CA GLN A 606 -4.32 0.69 25.91
C GLN A 606 -5.01 2.03 25.62
N LEU A 607 -5.13 2.91 26.62
CA LEU A 607 -5.55 4.30 26.43
C LEU A 607 -4.37 5.07 25.83
N ILE A 608 -4.47 5.46 24.56
CA ILE A 608 -3.38 6.10 23.80
C ILE A 608 -3.65 7.57 23.47
N GLY A 609 -4.87 8.07 23.71
CA GLY A 609 -5.15 9.48 23.49
C GLY A 609 -6.57 9.93 23.80
N GLY A 610 -7.01 11.01 23.16
CA GLY A 610 -8.31 11.64 23.40
C GLY A 610 -8.23 13.10 23.85
N GLY A 611 -9.39 13.73 24.01
CA GLY A 611 -9.55 15.13 24.37
C GLY A 611 -11.02 15.49 24.59
N SER A 612 -11.35 16.78 24.65
CA SER A 612 -12.72 17.24 24.90
C SER A 612 -13.38 17.89 23.69
N TYR A 613 -14.70 17.72 23.58
CA TYR A 613 -15.57 18.42 22.64
C TYR A 613 -16.51 19.38 23.35
N ASP A 614 -16.67 20.57 22.78
CA ASP A 614 -17.54 21.63 23.27
C ASP A 614 -18.97 21.45 22.74
N ILE A 615 -19.96 21.50 23.63
CA ILE A 615 -21.37 21.38 23.26
C ILE A 615 -21.96 22.70 22.74
N GLU A 616 -21.57 23.84 23.31
CA GLU A 616 -22.16 25.16 23.02
C GLU A 616 -21.83 25.57 21.58
N PHE A 617 -20.59 25.33 21.17
CA PHE A 617 -20.10 25.55 19.81
C PHE A 617 -20.30 24.32 18.89
N GLY A 618 -21.21 23.42 19.24
CA GLY A 618 -21.78 22.44 18.31
C GLY A 618 -20.97 21.18 18.06
N GLY A 619 -20.06 20.79 18.95
CA GLY A 619 -19.26 19.57 18.86
C GLY A 619 -17.85 19.78 18.29
N ILE A 620 -17.23 20.93 18.57
CA ILE A 620 -15.85 21.25 18.15
C ILE A 620 -14.82 20.88 19.22
N LYS A 621 -13.58 20.59 18.80
CA LYS A 621 -12.49 20.19 19.73
C LYS A 621 -12.04 21.38 20.58
N ILE A 622 -11.84 21.13 21.88
CA ILE A 622 -11.34 22.10 22.88
C ILE A 622 -10.37 21.46 23.87
N GLY A 623 -9.52 22.28 24.48
CA GLY A 623 -8.59 21.91 25.55
C GLY A 623 -7.48 20.97 25.11
N LYS A 624 -6.90 20.24 26.05
CA LYS A 624 -5.82 19.29 25.79
C LYS A 624 -6.31 18.07 24.99
N TRP A 625 -5.57 17.73 23.95
CA TRP A 625 -5.85 16.65 23.03
C TRP A 625 -4.60 15.83 22.74
N VAL A 626 -4.80 14.52 22.62
CA VAL A 626 -3.89 13.59 21.95
C VAL A 626 -4.65 13.01 20.77
N ALA A 627 -4.21 13.33 19.55
CA ALA A 627 -4.74 12.83 18.29
C ALA A 627 -3.78 11.78 17.69
N LEU A 628 -4.27 10.92 16.79
CA LEU A 628 -3.42 9.98 16.05
C LEU A 628 -2.94 10.60 14.74
N CYS A 629 -1.96 9.98 14.07
CA CYS A 629 -1.79 10.15 12.63
C CYS A 629 -2.81 9.31 11.85
N ASP A 630 -2.96 9.62 10.57
CA ASP A 630 -3.90 8.92 9.69
C ASP A 630 -3.40 7.48 9.42
N ASN A 631 -2.09 7.31 9.20
CA ASN A 631 -1.41 6.02 9.06
C ASN A 631 -1.13 5.32 10.41
N PHE A 632 -1.96 5.50 11.45
CA PHE A 632 -1.72 4.88 12.75
C PHE A 632 -1.88 3.36 12.66
N ARG A 633 -0.83 2.62 13.00
CA ARG A 633 -0.79 1.15 12.97
C ARG A 633 0.00 0.59 14.15
N TYR A 634 -0.15 -0.71 14.40
CA TYR A 634 0.56 -1.43 15.46
C TYR A 634 2.09 -1.23 15.46
N ASP A 635 2.70 -1.20 14.27
CA ASP A 635 4.11 -1.00 13.99
C ASP A 635 4.50 0.48 13.80
N SER A 636 3.53 1.36 13.55
CA SER A 636 3.72 2.81 13.38
C SER A 636 2.72 3.60 14.24
N GLN A 637 3.03 3.73 15.55
CA GLN A 637 2.17 4.43 16.51
C GLN A 637 2.65 5.88 16.68
N VAL A 638 2.16 6.80 15.85
CA VAL A 638 2.41 8.25 16.00
C VAL A 638 1.18 8.94 16.61
N THR A 639 1.40 9.79 17.61
CA THR A 639 0.38 10.68 18.17
C THR A 639 0.84 12.13 18.19
N TYR A 640 -0.13 13.04 18.14
CA TYR A 640 0.03 14.48 18.20
C TYR A 640 -0.59 15.00 19.49
N CYS A 641 0.21 15.51 20.41
CA CYS A 641 -0.22 15.97 21.74
C CYS A 641 -0.16 17.50 21.83
N GLY A 642 -1.26 18.16 22.16
CA GLY A 642 -1.29 19.63 22.28
C GLY A 642 -2.66 20.16 22.70
N GLU A 643 -2.98 21.39 22.30
CA GLU A 643 -4.23 22.07 22.68
C GLU A 643 -5.06 22.52 21.47
N TYR A 644 -6.39 22.41 21.61
CA TYR A 644 -7.37 23.00 20.70
C TYR A 644 -8.13 24.16 21.35
N LYS A 645 -8.40 25.20 20.58
CA LYS A 645 -9.23 26.36 20.91
C LYS A 645 -10.19 26.59 19.76
N HIS A 646 -11.50 26.56 20.01
CA HIS A 646 -12.54 26.66 18.98
C HIS A 646 -12.31 25.75 17.75
N GLY A 647 -11.90 24.49 17.97
CA GLY A 647 -11.64 23.53 16.89
C GLY A 647 -10.33 23.75 16.10
N LYS A 648 -9.55 24.79 16.39
CA LYS A 648 -8.23 25.05 15.81
C LYS A 648 -7.11 24.67 16.79
N LYS A 649 -5.98 24.18 16.27
CA LYS A 649 -4.80 23.86 17.08
C LYS A 649 -4.11 25.16 17.53
N VAL A 650 -3.67 25.22 18.79
CA VAL A 650 -2.96 26.34 19.40
C VAL A 650 -1.78 25.86 20.24
N ASN A 651 -0.84 26.75 20.56
CA ASN A 651 0.28 26.52 21.49
C ASN A 651 1.23 25.37 21.04
N LYS A 652 2.06 24.82 21.95
CA LYS A 652 2.98 23.70 21.65
C LYS A 652 2.19 22.46 21.23
N TRP A 653 2.63 21.80 20.16
CA TRP A 653 2.10 20.53 19.67
C TRP A 653 3.24 19.54 19.41
N ASP A 654 3.21 18.43 20.13
CA ASP A 654 4.29 17.46 20.24
C ASP A 654 3.98 16.20 19.44
N ILE A 655 5.00 15.66 18.77
CA ILE A 655 4.93 14.45 17.96
C ILE A 655 5.57 13.32 18.77
N LEU A 656 4.74 12.41 19.26
CA LEU A 656 5.17 11.27 20.05
C LEU A 656 5.08 9.99 19.20
N TYR A 657 6.17 9.22 19.13
CA TYR A 657 6.25 7.97 18.36
C TYR A 657 6.62 6.77 19.23
N LYS A 658 5.88 5.68 19.07
CA LYS A 658 6.14 4.37 19.69
C LYS A 658 6.40 3.34 18.59
N ASP A 659 7.62 2.84 18.61
CA ASP A 659 8.18 1.88 17.65
C ASP A 659 7.75 0.45 18.03
N TYR A 660 7.88 -0.51 17.11
CA TYR A 660 7.45 -1.89 17.36
C TYR A 660 8.20 -2.50 18.55
N GLY A 661 7.45 -3.02 19.53
CA GLY A 661 8.00 -3.61 20.76
C GLY A 661 8.46 -2.61 21.83
N MET A 662 8.45 -1.29 21.57
CA MET A 662 8.66 -0.30 22.62
C MET A 662 7.45 -0.25 23.57
N ILE A 663 7.71 -0.03 24.87
CA ILE A 663 6.65 0.13 25.87
C ILE A 663 6.10 1.57 25.85
N ASN A 664 7.01 2.55 25.84
CA ASN A 664 6.73 3.98 25.94
C ASN A 664 6.86 4.68 24.58
N PHE A 665 6.13 5.79 24.41
CA PHE A 665 6.38 6.75 23.33
C PHE A 665 7.66 7.56 23.59
N GLN A 666 8.27 8.08 22.52
CA GLN A 666 9.35 9.07 22.56
C GLN A 666 8.94 10.33 21.79
N GLU A 667 9.37 11.52 22.23
CA GLU A 667 9.18 12.77 21.49
C GLU A 667 10.14 12.79 20.28
N LEU A 668 9.59 12.82 19.06
CA LEU A 668 10.37 13.05 17.82
C LEU A 668 10.63 14.54 17.58
N GLY A 669 9.86 15.40 18.26
CA GLY A 669 9.84 16.84 18.06
C GLY A 669 8.41 17.35 18.15
N GLY A 670 8.11 18.41 17.42
CA GLY A 670 6.83 19.11 17.46
C GLY A 670 6.99 20.51 16.89
N GLY A 671 6.14 21.43 17.31
CA GLY A 671 6.30 22.85 17.04
C GLY A 671 5.24 23.69 17.76
N GLN A 672 5.03 24.93 17.34
CA GLN A 672 4.04 25.83 17.95
C GLN A 672 3.00 26.29 16.93
N TYR A 673 1.74 26.33 17.34
CA TYR A 673 0.68 27.04 16.64
C TYR A 673 0.42 28.39 17.33
N ASP A 674 -0.13 29.35 16.59
CA ASP A 674 -0.55 30.64 17.13
C ASP A 674 -1.52 30.48 18.34
N GLY A 675 -1.36 31.34 19.36
CA GLY A 675 -2.21 31.32 20.56
C GLY A 675 -3.58 32.00 20.38
N GLU A 676 -3.76 32.74 19.28
CA GLU A 676 -5.00 33.45 18.97
C GLU A 676 -6.12 32.46 18.65
N GLY A 677 -5.82 31.44 17.84
CA GLY A 677 -6.77 30.41 17.40
C GLY A 677 -6.94 30.33 15.88
N ASN A 678 -6.02 30.87 15.08
CA ASN A 678 -6.08 30.81 13.62
C ASN A 678 -5.71 29.42 13.08
N GLY A 679 -4.89 28.66 13.82
CA GLY A 679 -4.42 27.32 13.47
C GLY A 679 -3.17 27.31 12.60
N LEU A 680 -2.35 28.37 12.64
CA LEU A 680 -1.14 28.50 11.83
C LEU A 680 0.12 28.13 12.61
N LYS A 681 1.04 27.43 11.95
CA LYS A 681 2.34 27.03 12.52
C LYS A 681 3.29 28.21 12.63
N THR A 682 4.06 28.29 13.71
CA THR A 682 5.07 29.31 14.01
C THR A 682 6.32 28.70 14.66
N GLY A 683 7.44 29.41 14.54
CA GLY A 683 8.71 29.03 15.15
C GLY A 683 9.29 27.72 14.58
N SER A 684 10.20 27.11 15.34
CA SER A 684 10.87 25.86 14.97
C SER A 684 9.88 24.67 15.01
N TRP A 685 9.94 23.79 14.01
CA TRP A 685 8.93 22.77 13.75
C TRP A 685 9.52 21.48 13.15
N VAL A 686 9.01 20.32 13.57
CA VAL A 686 9.27 18.98 13.00
C VAL A 686 8.03 18.43 12.29
N GLU A 687 8.18 17.93 11.06
CA GLU A 687 7.12 17.28 10.28
C GLU A 687 7.52 15.87 9.89
N LEU A 688 6.59 14.92 9.91
CA LEU A 688 6.82 13.58 9.37
C LEU A 688 6.52 13.56 7.86
N SER A 689 7.11 12.63 7.13
CA SER A 689 6.72 12.35 5.74
C SER A 689 5.30 11.77 5.67
N GLU A 690 4.62 11.96 4.53
CA GLU A 690 3.31 11.32 4.26
C GLU A 690 3.41 9.79 4.31
N GLU A 691 4.59 9.26 3.97
CA GLU A 691 4.92 7.84 3.99
C GLU A 691 5.48 7.36 5.34
N PHE A 692 5.45 8.17 6.41
CA PHE A 692 6.10 7.83 7.69
C PHE A 692 5.56 6.53 8.29
N ASN A 693 6.43 5.52 8.37
CA ASN A 693 6.13 4.21 8.92
C ASN A 693 7.41 3.54 9.48
N ASN A 694 7.30 2.31 9.97
CA ASN A 694 8.43 1.59 10.59
C ASN A 694 9.65 1.44 9.66
N ASP A 695 9.44 1.20 8.36
CA ASP A 695 10.49 1.07 7.33
C ASP A 695 10.95 2.43 6.76
N SER A 696 10.24 3.52 7.06
CA SER A 696 10.44 4.87 6.51
C SER A 696 10.23 5.94 7.60
N GLN A 697 11.13 6.00 8.58
CA GLN A 697 11.06 7.00 9.65
C GLN A 697 11.72 8.33 9.23
N VAL A 698 11.24 8.95 8.13
CA VAL A 698 11.76 10.24 7.63
C VAL A 698 10.96 11.44 8.16
N TYR A 699 11.67 12.42 8.69
CA TYR A 699 11.11 13.68 9.15
C TYR A 699 11.90 14.90 8.66
N PHE A 700 11.22 16.04 8.61
CA PHE A 700 11.74 17.34 8.20
C PHE A 700 11.82 18.24 9.45
N SER A 701 12.89 19.00 9.60
CA SER A 701 13.05 19.96 10.71
C SER A 701 13.45 21.31 10.15
N GLY A 702 12.77 22.38 10.56
CA GLY A 702 13.06 23.75 10.13
C GLY A 702 12.15 24.73 10.84
N GLU A 703 11.87 25.89 10.24
CA GLU A 703 11.06 26.92 10.89
C GLU A 703 9.88 27.42 10.05
N TYR A 704 8.84 27.88 10.74
CA TYR A 704 7.58 28.38 10.20
C TYR A 704 7.36 29.86 10.52
N LYS A 705 6.95 30.62 9.50
CA LYS A 705 6.46 32.00 9.58
C LYS A 705 4.96 32.00 9.26
N ASN A 706 4.13 31.77 10.28
CA ASN A 706 2.66 31.68 10.21
C ASN A 706 2.15 30.85 9.02
N GLY A 707 2.36 29.53 9.07
CA GLY A 707 1.88 28.59 8.07
C GLY A 707 2.77 28.43 6.84
N TYR A 708 3.77 29.30 6.63
CA TYR A 708 4.78 29.14 5.57
C TYR A 708 6.13 28.65 6.09
N LYS A 709 6.73 27.69 5.39
CA LYS A 709 8.11 27.25 5.65
C LYS A 709 9.09 28.32 5.21
N VAL A 710 10.10 28.57 6.04
CA VAL A 710 11.09 29.63 5.83
C VAL A 710 12.48 29.21 6.31
N GLY A 711 13.53 29.80 5.73
CA GLY A 711 14.90 29.56 6.13
C GLY A 711 15.37 28.12 5.90
N ARG A 712 16.38 27.68 6.66
CA ARG A 712 16.94 26.33 6.54
C ARG A 712 15.91 25.28 7.00
N TRP A 713 15.77 24.24 6.17
CA TRP A 713 15.00 23.04 6.47
C TRP A 713 15.86 21.80 6.17
N ASP A 714 15.99 20.91 7.14
CA ASP A 714 16.81 19.70 7.10
C ASP A 714 15.94 18.43 7.04
N ILE A 715 16.41 17.42 6.31
CA ILE A 715 15.74 16.12 6.17
C ILE A 715 16.53 15.08 6.96
N TRP A 716 15.83 14.38 7.84
CA TRP A 716 16.38 13.39 8.75
C TRP A 716 15.71 12.04 8.52
N TYR A 717 16.52 11.01 8.30
CA TYR A 717 16.08 9.61 8.30
C TYR A 717 16.52 8.96 9.60
N ARG A 718 15.56 8.43 10.35
CA ARG A 718 15.84 7.57 11.49
C ARG A 718 15.95 6.12 11.04
N ASP A 719 17.11 5.51 11.27
CA ASP A 719 17.36 4.14 10.85
C ASP A 719 16.64 3.12 11.75
N ASP A 720 15.92 2.17 11.14
CA ASP A 720 15.03 1.25 11.84
C ASP A 720 15.76 0.28 12.79
N ARG A 721 17.04 0.01 12.55
CA ARG A 721 17.84 -0.96 13.32
C ARG A 721 18.69 -0.32 14.40
N THR A 722 19.31 0.81 14.08
CA THR A 722 20.20 1.54 15.00
C THR A 722 19.49 2.63 15.79
N LYS A 723 18.26 3.01 15.38
CA LYS A 723 17.44 4.09 15.91
C LYS A 723 18.11 5.48 15.89
N LEU A 724 19.23 5.61 15.17
CA LEU A 724 19.99 6.85 14.97
C LEU A 724 19.33 7.75 13.93
N ASN A 725 19.31 9.05 14.20
CA ASN A 725 18.84 10.07 13.27
C ASN A 725 20.00 10.54 12.39
N ASN A 726 19.94 10.24 11.10
CA ASN A 726 20.92 10.66 10.10
C ASN A 726 20.36 11.81 9.28
N GLN A 727 21.09 12.92 9.16
CA GLN A 727 20.73 13.98 8.23
C GLN A 727 21.01 13.50 6.79
N ILE A 728 19.96 13.26 6.02
CA ILE A 728 20.03 12.77 4.63
C ILE A 728 19.88 13.89 3.60
N GLY A 729 19.49 15.09 4.02
CA GLY A 729 19.33 16.22 3.11
C GLY A 729 18.84 17.50 3.77
N GLY A 730 18.28 18.37 2.95
CA GLY A 730 17.79 19.69 3.32
C GLY A 730 18.11 20.75 2.28
N GLY A 731 17.61 21.96 2.50
CA GLY A 731 17.80 23.14 1.66
C GLY A 731 17.18 24.37 2.33
N THR A 732 16.98 25.43 1.56
CA THR A 732 16.47 26.71 2.08
C THR A 732 15.13 27.08 1.47
N TYR A 733 14.24 27.64 2.28
CA TYR A 733 13.01 28.34 1.87
C TYR A 733 13.20 29.86 2.00
N ASP A 734 12.46 30.64 1.21
CA ASP A 734 12.54 32.11 1.25
C ASP A 734 12.23 32.70 2.63
N GLU A 735 12.95 33.74 3.01
CA GLU A 735 12.79 34.39 4.33
C GLU A 735 11.63 35.40 4.39
N ILE A 736 11.05 35.74 3.24
CA ILE A 736 9.90 36.65 3.13
C ILE A 736 8.65 35.95 3.67
N GLY A 737 8.51 34.64 3.43
CA GLY A 737 7.40 33.82 3.91
C GLY A 737 6.44 33.42 2.81
N ASN A 738 6.91 33.12 1.60
CA ASN A 738 6.06 32.60 0.52
C ASN A 738 6.02 31.05 0.49
N GLY A 739 6.94 30.39 1.20
CA GLY A 739 7.08 28.94 1.18
C GLY A 739 7.80 28.41 -0.08
N PHE A 740 8.51 29.28 -0.80
CA PHE A 740 9.27 28.90 -1.99
C PHE A 740 10.64 28.33 -1.63
N LYS A 741 10.96 27.14 -2.16
CA LYS A 741 12.33 26.61 -2.13
C LYS A 741 13.26 27.52 -2.93
N ILE A 742 14.46 27.74 -2.39
CA ILE A 742 15.55 28.53 -2.99
C ILE A 742 16.91 27.88 -2.72
N GLY A 743 17.87 28.10 -3.63
CA GLY A 743 19.23 27.61 -3.55
C GLY A 743 19.34 26.08 -3.65
N GLN A 744 20.47 25.54 -3.21
CA GLN A 744 20.78 24.11 -3.29
C GLN A 744 19.90 23.29 -2.33
N TRP A 745 19.32 22.22 -2.87
CA TRP A 745 18.49 21.26 -2.14
C TRP A 745 19.02 19.83 -2.32
N ILE A 746 18.94 19.08 -1.21
CA ILE A 746 19.14 17.65 -1.15
C ILE A 746 17.82 17.07 -0.64
N GLU A 747 17.13 16.29 -1.47
CA GLU A 747 15.79 15.78 -1.22
C GLU A 747 15.76 14.25 -1.18
N GLN A 748 14.78 13.67 -0.47
CA GLN A 748 14.50 12.25 -0.60
C GLN A 748 13.78 11.96 -1.94
N GLY A 749 14.00 10.77 -2.50
CA GLY A 749 13.09 10.17 -3.47
C GLY A 749 11.83 9.62 -2.79
N ASN A 750 10.86 9.18 -3.60
CA ASN A 750 9.65 8.51 -3.12
C ASN A 750 10.03 7.20 -2.39
N LYS A 751 9.30 6.84 -1.33
CA LYS A 751 9.50 5.65 -0.51
C LYS A 751 10.93 5.51 0.04
N TYR A 752 11.48 6.59 0.58
CA TYR A 752 12.79 6.55 1.23
C TYR A 752 12.78 5.60 2.42
N SER A 753 13.52 4.51 2.30
CA SER A 753 13.66 3.45 3.29
C SER A 753 15.11 2.99 3.29
N ARG A 754 15.49 2.18 4.28
CA ARG A 754 16.79 1.50 4.34
C ARG A 754 17.20 0.83 3.02
N ASP A 755 16.23 0.31 2.27
CA ASP A 755 16.48 -0.52 1.08
C ASP A 755 16.28 0.25 -0.25
N SER A 756 15.83 1.51 -0.21
CA SER A 756 15.70 2.38 -1.39
C SER A 756 16.69 3.55 -1.41
N GLN A 757 16.99 4.17 -0.26
CA GLN A 757 17.96 5.27 -0.04
C GLN A 757 18.18 6.21 -1.25
N ILE A 758 17.10 6.71 -1.86
CA ILE A 758 17.16 7.57 -3.05
C ILE A 758 17.35 9.02 -2.59
N ILE A 759 18.39 9.68 -3.06
CA ILE A 759 18.67 11.10 -2.78
C ILE A 759 18.70 11.88 -4.09
N ILE A 760 18.03 13.02 -4.14
CA ILE A 760 17.90 13.90 -5.29
C ILE A 760 18.54 15.25 -4.96
N TYR A 761 19.60 15.59 -5.67
CA TYR A 761 20.25 16.90 -5.61
C TYR A 761 19.70 17.80 -6.74
N GLY A 762 19.54 19.08 -6.46
CA GLY A 762 19.21 20.10 -7.47
C GLY A 762 19.08 21.49 -6.87
N GLU A 763 19.06 22.51 -7.72
CA GLU A 763 18.90 23.89 -7.28
C GLU A 763 17.46 24.40 -7.51
N TYR A 764 17.01 25.29 -6.63
CA TYR A 764 15.68 25.88 -6.66
C TYR A 764 15.70 27.40 -6.73
N LYS A 765 14.76 27.98 -7.47
CA LYS A 765 14.55 29.43 -7.60
C LYS A 765 13.05 29.68 -7.73
N PHE A 766 12.51 30.50 -6.82
CA PHE A 766 11.07 30.75 -6.68
C PHE A 766 10.22 29.46 -6.64
N GLY A 767 10.69 28.43 -5.92
CA GLY A 767 9.98 27.15 -5.74
C GLY A 767 10.06 26.18 -6.92
N LYS A 768 10.67 26.56 -8.05
CA LYS A 768 10.90 25.71 -9.22
C LYS A 768 12.35 25.21 -9.27
N ARG A 769 12.59 24.03 -9.83
CA ARG A 769 13.95 23.51 -10.08
C ARG A 769 14.60 24.23 -11.27
N TYR A 770 15.90 24.45 -11.21
CA TYR A 770 16.72 24.98 -12.31
C TYR A 770 18.13 24.39 -12.29
N GLY A 771 18.85 24.46 -13.41
CA GLY A 771 20.22 23.93 -13.51
C GLY A 771 20.34 22.42 -13.31
N LYS A 772 21.46 21.94 -12.78
CA LYS A 772 21.79 20.50 -12.75
C LYS A 772 21.06 19.71 -11.66
N GLN A 773 20.44 18.60 -12.05
CA GLN A 773 19.90 17.56 -11.17
C GLN A 773 20.86 16.36 -11.11
N ILE A 774 21.05 15.77 -9.93
CA ILE A 774 21.74 14.49 -9.74
C ILE A 774 20.82 13.57 -8.90
N ILE A 775 20.65 12.31 -9.33
CA ILE A 775 19.93 11.29 -8.56
C ILE A 775 20.94 10.24 -8.09
N GLN A 776 20.98 9.98 -6.79
CA GLN A 776 21.81 8.97 -6.16
C GLN A 776 20.97 7.86 -5.50
N HIS A 777 21.55 6.67 -5.42
CA HIS A 777 21.08 5.52 -4.66
C HIS A 777 22.25 4.99 -3.84
N GLN A 778 22.11 4.94 -2.50
CA GLN A 778 23.19 4.50 -1.58
C GLN A 778 24.52 5.24 -1.81
N GLY A 779 24.46 6.52 -2.22
CA GLY A 779 25.61 7.38 -2.54
C GLY A 779 26.13 7.29 -3.99
N ASN A 780 25.77 6.26 -4.75
CA ASN A 780 26.16 6.12 -6.16
C ASN A 780 25.23 6.96 -7.05
N GLN A 781 25.79 7.74 -8.00
CA GLN A 781 24.96 8.44 -8.99
C GLN A 781 24.34 7.45 -9.98
N ILE A 782 23.01 7.35 -9.97
CA ILE A 782 22.23 6.50 -10.87
C ILE A 782 21.44 7.27 -11.92
N GLY A 783 21.29 8.60 -11.76
CA GLY A 783 20.60 9.43 -12.76
C GLY A 783 20.72 10.94 -12.55
N GLY A 784 19.76 11.69 -13.10
CA GLY A 784 19.75 13.16 -13.15
C GLY A 784 19.71 13.70 -14.59
N GLY A 785 20.00 14.99 -14.74
CA GLY A 785 19.95 15.73 -16.01
C GLY A 785 20.01 17.24 -15.77
N MET A 786 19.55 18.05 -16.74
CA MET A 786 19.50 19.51 -16.64
C MET A 786 18.06 20.05 -16.64
N PHE A 787 17.79 21.06 -15.83
CA PHE A 787 16.65 21.96 -15.98
C PHE A 787 17.09 23.27 -16.65
N ASP A 788 16.13 24.02 -17.21
CA ASP A 788 16.36 25.35 -17.76
C ASP A 788 16.99 26.34 -16.73
N GLU A 789 17.72 27.34 -17.21
CA GLU A 789 18.39 28.35 -16.36
C GLU A 789 17.49 29.54 -15.97
N GLU A 790 16.40 29.74 -16.70
CA GLU A 790 15.40 30.78 -16.40
C GLU A 790 14.68 30.49 -15.07
N ALA A 791 14.64 29.21 -14.66
CA ALA A 791 13.82 28.63 -13.62
C ALA A 791 12.34 28.60 -13.98
N ASN A 792 12.03 28.17 -15.20
CA ASN A 792 10.66 27.82 -15.60
C ASN A 792 10.22 26.46 -15.06
N GLY A 793 11.17 25.55 -14.84
CA GLY A 793 10.98 24.20 -14.28
C GLY A 793 11.05 23.09 -15.34
N PHE A 794 11.45 23.42 -16.57
CA PHE A 794 11.51 22.50 -17.70
C PHE A 794 12.80 21.67 -17.67
N LYS A 795 12.66 20.35 -17.81
CA LYS A 795 13.79 19.45 -18.10
C LYS A 795 14.30 19.72 -19.52
N ILE A 796 15.63 19.68 -19.71
CA ILE A 796 16.31 19.87 -21.01
C ILE A 796 17.52 18.93 -21.15
N GLY A 797 17.88 18.61 -22.40
CA GLY A 797 19.02 17.77 -22.76
C GLY A 797 18.89 16.31 -22.33
N GLN A 798 20.03 15.63 -22.25
CA GLN A 798 20.10 14.22 -21.84
C GLN A 798 19.70 14.02 -20.37
N TRP A 799 18.83 13.05 -20.11
CA TRP A 799 18.29 12.71 -18.80
C TRP A 799 18.33 11.21 -18.51
N ILE A 800 18.42 10.90 -17.22
CA ILE A 800 18.32 9.55 -16.67
C ILE A 800 17.34 9.59 -15.49
N GLU A 801 16.21 8.91 -15.65
CA GLU A 801 15.12 8.86 -14.68
C GLU A 801 15.05 7.51 -13.97
N ILE A 802 14.51 7.50 -12.75
CA ILE A 802 14.23 6.29 -11.98
C ILE A 802 12.79 5.84 -12.19
N ALA A 803 12.54 4.52 -12.25
CA ALA A 803 11.19 3.98 -12.28
C ALA A 803 10.41 4.31 -10.99
N LYS A 804 9.08 4.42 -11.08
CA LYS A 804 8.18 4.76 -9.95
C LYS A 804 8.29 3.81 -8.74
N TYR A 805 8.82 2.61 -8.93
CA TYR A 805 9.05 1.60 -7.91
C TYR A 805 10.54 1.24 -7.72
N PHE A 806 11.46 2.17 -8.00
CA PHE A 806 12.90 1.94 -7.85
C PHE A 806 13.26 1.50 -6.42
N ASN A 807 13.92 0.36 -6.30
CA ASN A 807 14.41 -0.22 -5.04
C ASN A 807 15.49 -1.29 -5.34
N ASN A 808 16.10 -1.88 -4.31
CA ASN A 808 17.13 -2.93 -4.44
C ASN A 808 16.77 -4.14 -5.34
N LEU A 809 15.48 -4.46 -5.52
CA LEU A 809 15.00 -5.54 -6.41
C LEU A 809 14.61 -5.05 -7.81
N SER A 810 14.33 -3.75 -7.97
CA SER A 810 13.77 -3.13 -9.17
C SER A 810 14.58 -1.89 -9.57
N GLN A 811 15.87 -2.07 -9.82
CA GLN A 811 16.79 -0.99 -10.22
C GLN A 811 16.63 -0.59 -11.71
N ILE A 812 15.42 -0.22 -12.11
CA ILE A 812 15.08 0.17 -13.48
C ILE A 812 15.21 1.69 -13.63
N ILE A 813 16.01 2.13 -14.60
CA ILE A 813 16.14 3.52 -15.02
C ILE A 813 15.74 3.67 -16.48
N TYR A 814 15.34 4.88 -16.87
CA TYR A 814 15.03 5.26 -18.24
C TYR A 814 16.01 6.33 -18.71
N LYS A 815 16.63 6.16 -19.89
CA LYS A 815 17.57 7.12 -20.48
C LYS A 815 16.99 7.69 -21.77
N GLY A 816 17.07 9.01 -21.96
CA GLY A 816 16.62 9.67 -23.17
C GLY A 816 16.82 11.18 -23.09
N GLU A 817 16.15 11.93 -23.96
CA GLU A 817 16.34 13.38 -24.07
C GLU A 817 15.05 14.15 -23.76
N TYR A 818 15.24 15.38 -23.28
CA TYR A 818 14.20 16.37 -23.05
C TYR A 818 14.46 17.64 -23.85
N GLU A 819 13.40 18.21 -24.43
CA GLU A 819 13.42 19.55 -25.03
C GLU A 819 12.27 20.36 -24.43
N ASN A 820 12.55 21.49 -23.78
CA ASN A 820 11.55 22.39 -23.19
C ASN A 820 10.51 21.69 -22.25
N GLY A 821 10.96 20.68 -21.49
CA GLY A 821 10.12 19.88 -20.58
C GLY A 821 9.43 18.67 -21.23
N ASN A 822 9.71 18.43 -22.51
CA ASN A 822 9.01 17.46 -23.35
C ASN A 822 9.94 16.28 -23.65
N LYS A 823 9.48 15.02 -23.46
CA LYS A 823 10.30 13.84 -23.77
C LYS A 823 10.46 13.70 -25.29
N VAL A 824 11.71 13.71 -25.76
CA VAL A 824 12.08 13.58 -27.18
C VAL A 824 13.07 12.44 -27.40
N GLY A 825 13.23 12.01 -28.65
CA GLY A 825 14.08 10.88 -29.02
C GLY A 825 13.55 9.52 -28.57
N GLU A 826 14.39 8.49 -28.67
CA GLU A 826 14.10 7.17 -28.11
C GLU A 826 14.46 7.12 -26.62
N TRP A 827 13.54 6.60 -25.80
CA TRP A 827 13.74 6.41 -24.37
C TRP A 827 14.01 4.94 -24.05
N VAL A 828 15.23 4.64 -23.62
CA VAL A 828 15.75 3.28 -23.41
C VAL A 828 15.60 2.88 -21.94
N GLU A 829 14.88 1.78 -21.69
CA GLU A 829 14.85 1.14 -20.37
C GLU A 829 16.16 0.40 -20.10
N VAL A 830 16.76 0.64 -18.94
CA VAL A 830 18.03 0.04 -18.51
C VAL A 830 17.89 -0.48 -17.08
N ASN A 831 18.24 -1.76 -16.87
CA ASN A 831 18.25 -2.39 -15.56
C ASN A 831 19.68 -2.43 -15.01
N LEU A 832 19.95 -1.66 -13.94
CA LEU A 832 21.31 -1.48 -13.40
C LEU A 832 21.91 -2.80 -12.88
N SER A 833 21.12 -3.65 -12.23
CA SER A 833 21.55 -4.95 -11.70
C SER A 833 22.04 -5.95 -12.76
N LYS A 834 21.81 -5.66 -14.05
CA LYS A 834 22.40 -6.38 -15.19
C LYS A 834 23.70 -5.74 -15.69
N LEU A 835 23.84 -4.41 -15.62
CA LEU A 835 25.05 -3.70 -16.04
C LEU A 835 26.22 -3.94 -15.08
N GLU A 836 25.97 -3.90 -13.77
CA GLU A 836 27.00 -4.11 -12.74
C GLU A 836 27.68 -5.48 -12.92
N LYS A 837 26.88 -6.54 -13.10
CA LYS A 837 27.37 -7.91 -13.35
C LYS A 837 28.17 -8.06 -14.65
N ILE A 838 27.83 -7.29 -15.69
CA ILE A 838 28.61 -7.26 -16.93
C ILE A 838 29.97 -6.60 -16.67
N GLN A 839 30.01 -5.50 -15.92
CA GLN A 839 31.26 -4.82 -15.56
C GLN A 839 32.14 -5.66 -14.65
N GLU A 840 31.58 -6.38 -13.67
CA GLU A 840 32.31 -7.37 -12.84
C GLU A 840 32.88 -8.50 -13.71
N SER A 841 32.09 -9.07 -14.62
CA SER A 841 32.56 -10.14 -15.52
C SER A 841 33.65 -9.70 -16.52
N HIS A 842 33.81 -8.39 -16.73
CA HIS A 842 34.91 -7.78 -17.50
C HIS A 842 36.09 -7.32 -16.63
N GLN A 843 36.09 -7.61 -15.32
CA GLN A 843 37.23 -7.44 -14.42
C GLN A 843 37.78 -8.77 -13.90
N GLU A 844 37.03 -9.87 -14.04
CA GLU A 844 37.51 -11.24 -13.81
C GLU A 844 38.14 -11.89 -15.07
N HIS A 845 38.22 -11.15 -16.19
CA HIS A 845 38.78 -11.57 -17.49
C HIS A 845 39.97 -10.70 -17.91
#